data_AF-A0A8B6QMZ6-F1
#
_entry.id   AF-A0A8B6QMZ6-F1
#
_cell.length_a   1.000
_cell.length_b   1.000
_cell.length_c   1.000
_cell.angle_alpha   90.00
_cell.angle_beta   90.00
_cell.angle_gamma   90.00
#
_symmetry.space_group_name_H-M   'P 1'
#
loop_
_entity.id
_entity.type
_entity.pdbx_description
1 polymer ?
#
loop_
_entity_poly.entity_id
_entity_poly.type
_entity_poly.pdbx_seq_one_letter_code
_entity_poly.pdbx_strand_id
1 'polypeptide(L)'
;MMNLELFQIYHLKEMSLSAELFLSCSILQLTFYAISTAYERKAGFVILNQQIYYIGSLLIILSLFLLLNEDLLAMNSFGSNNFIINDYLSFATKLMICISSAAFLIIINTSFRDEPIQNNFEYVILITISVLGLLLLCSANDLITAYLAIELHSIAFYIMAAFKRDSSYSIESGLKYFIIGALSSSFFLFGSSIIYGCMGSLVFDDLRLFFSLLSLPVDANSSLEMLPIVGSMHNVLDPSIFTSILSNKLFLAEISQISLPQPYATSSDNLVDWYYLNCEGVALSTVINDFQTASSSEDFLAYPVFSYFMVDFLSSIFKLDLVTRQAFDLGLTGLCYDINFVNSIGSLESLSNINAVGSLPAEGKFSFLKQICEFYFNSGESVLTLVGSSMLSLNFVSIGFFFICVGLFIKLSIAPFHFWSLDVYEGSPNTTTFFFAVVPKISLFVLLMRLCYVSFYQIFVNDFQIYFFALAVLSIFIGSLGGLEQRKLKTLLAYSSISHTGYLLLSFSTGNIEGLQMMFYYLAIYMISGLTFWAVYLFLINKDDVYFNKNNKELGDLVLLKESNPMLAFILTMTLFSIAGIPPLVGFLIKLGVFSVVVKSSAYLISLVSILLTVISTFYYIRLIKVLYFENARVGKLYLPISTNKALLIAILSFSLILLCLDPTLIYLLFYKATLLLN
;
A
#
# COMPACT_ATOMS: atom_id res chain seq x y z
N MET A 1 37.90 0.30 34.82
CA MET A 1 36.43 0.12 34.96
C MET A 1 35.76 1.42 34.57
N MET A 2 35.75 1.70 33.27
CA MET A 2 35.18 2.91 32.70
C MET A 2 33.86 2.49 32.08
N ASN A 3 32.76 2.82 32.75
CA ASN A 3 31.42 2.69 32.23
C ASN A 3 31.35 3.50 30.94
N LEU A 4 31.59 2.84 29.82
CA LEU A 4 30.95 3.17 28.56
C LEU A 4 29.46 2.89 28.76
N GLU A 5 28.78 3.83 29.40
CA GLU A 5 27.47 4.26 28.90
C GLU A 5 27.74 4.64 27.42
N LEU A 6 27.65 3.72 26.44
CA LEU A 6 26.39 3.20 25.96
C LEU A 6 25.31 4.30 25.93
N PHE A 7 25.76 5.49 25.51
CA PHE A 7 24.96 6.54 24.91
C PHE A 7 23.84 5.91 24.08
N GLN A 8 22.67 5.81 24.72
CA GLN A 8 21.35 5.68 24.13
C GLN A 8 21.18 4.60 23.04
N ILE A 9 21.22 3.32 23.43
CA ILE A 9 20.41 2.29 22.73
C ILE A 9 18.90 2.60 22.83
N TYR A 10 18.51 3.50 23.75
CA TYR A 10 17.12 3.92 23.95
C TYR A 10 16.51 4.86 22.91
N HIS A 11 17.27 5.48 21.99
CA HIS A 11 16.68 6.36 20.95
C HIS A 11 16.53 5.74 19.55
N LEU A 12 17.11 4.55 19.28
CA LEU A 12 16.90 3.88 17.99
C LEU A 12 15.46 3.37 17.84
N LYS A 13 14.80 3.01 18.94
CA LYS A 13 13.38 2.60 18.93
C LYS A 13 12.41 3.74 18.57
N GLU A 14 12.84 4.99 18.74
CA GLU A 14 12.04 6.17 18.43
C GLU A 14 12.27 6.70 17.00
N MET A 15 13.27 6.18 16.27
CA MET A 15 13.50 6.56 14.89
C MET A 15 12.61 5.75 13.94
N SER A 16 11.51 6.38 13.53
CA SER A 16 10.54 5.81 12.59
C SER A 16 11.13 5.54 11.19
N LEU A 17 12.26 6.16 10.80
CA LEU A 17 12.85 6.03 9.46
C LEU A 17 14.25 5.41 9.49
N SER A 18 14.48 4.42 10.36
CA SER A 18 15.84 3.90 10.60
C SER A 18 16.45 3.27 9.34
N ALA A 19 15.65 2.52 8.58
CA ALA A 19 16.09 1.83 7.37
C ALA A 19 16.38 2.79 6.20
N GLU A 20 15.53 3.79 5.98
CA GLU A 20 15.70 4.80 4.93
C GLU A 20 16.89 5.71 5.20
N LEU A 21 17.05 6.16 6.46
CA LEU A 21 18.21 6.96 6.86
C LEU A 21 19.50 6.18 6.67
N PHE A 22 19.56 4.94 7.16
CA PHE A 22 20.72 4.06 6.94
C PHE A 22 21.04 3.90 5.46
N LEU A 23 20.03 3.59 4.64
CA LEU A 23 20.23 3.35 3.23
C LEU A 23 20.69 4.64 2.50
N SER A 24 20.16 5.81 2.85
CA SER A 24 20.60 7.11 2.30
C SER A 24 22.06 7.44 2.62
N CYS A 25 22.48 7.30 3.88
CA CYS A 25 23.86 7.53 4.29
C CYS A 25 24.80 6.52 3.64
N SER A 26 24.37 5.25 3.53
CA SER A 26 25.17 4.20 2.92
C SER A 26 25.35 4.37 1.42
N ILE A 27 24.35 4.90 0.70
CA ILE A 27 24.47 5.24 -0.73
C ILE A 27 25.55 6.30 -0.91
N LEU A 28 25.51 7.38 -0.12
CA LEU A 28 26.51 8.44 -0.21
C LEU A 28 27.91 7.86 0.03
N GLN A 29 28.10 7.08 1.10
CA GLN A 29 29.38 6.43 1.38
C GLN A 29 29.83 5.49 0.25
N LEU A 30 28.93 4.71 -0.31
CA LEU A 30 29.21 3.79 -1.42
C LEU A 30 29.61 4.57 -2.68
N THR A 31 28.96 5.71 -2.98
CA THR A 31 29.35 6.55 -4.11
C THR A 31 30.77 7.12 -3.95
N PHE A 32 31.10 7.66 -2.76
CA PHE A 32 32.45 8.16 -2.46
C PHE A 32 33.50 7.05 -2.54
N TYR A 33 33.21 5.88 -1.96
CA TYR A 33 34.09 4.72 -2.04
C TYR A 33 34.33 4.27 -3.49
N ALA A 34 33.26 4.17 -4.29
CA ALA A 34 33.36 3.72 -5.67
C ALA A 34 34.16 4.70 -6.54
N ILE A 35 33.93 6.02 -6.40
CA ILE A 35 34.64 7.04 -7.17
C ILE A 35 36.13 7.11 -6.76
N SER A 36 36.42 7.11 -5.46
CA SER A 36 37.80 7.20 -4.96
C SER A 36 38.66 6.02 -5.42
N THR A 37 38.10 4.80 -5.37
CA THR A 37 38.80 3.58 -5.80
C THR A 37 38.90 3.46 -7.32
N ALA A 38 37.87 3.90 -8.06
CA ALA A 38 37.88 3.86 -9.52
C ALA A 38 38.95 4.79 -10.13
N TYR A 39 39.24 5.93 -9.49
CA TYR A 39 40.17 6.96 -9.97
C TYR A 39 41.52 6.98 -9.25
N GLU A 40 41.87 5.92 -8.53
CA GLU A 40 43.12 5.88 -7.79
C GLU A 40 44.34 5.77 -8.74
N ARG A 41 45.03 6.90 -8.95
CA ARG A 41 46.19 7.03 -9.88
C ARG A 41 47.32 6.03 -9.64
N LYS A 42 47.46 5.49 -8.42
CA LYS A 42 48.54 4.56 -8.03
C LYS A 42 48.23 3.10 -8.37
N ALA A 43 46.96 2.71 -8.40
CA ALA A 43 46.53 1.32 -8.57
C ALA A 43 46.16 0.97 -10.03
N GLY A 44 46.09 1.97 -10.92
CA GLY A 44 45.50 1.81 -12.25
C GLY A 44 43.97 1.75 -12.18
N PHE A 45 43.30 1.56 -13.33
CA PHE A 45 41.83 1.44 -13.37
C PHE A 45 41.42 0.07 -12.79
N VAL A 46 41.04 0.04 -11.51
CA VAL A 46 40.56 -1.17 -10.82
C VAL A 46 39.12 -1.47 -11.24
N ILE A 47 38.84 -2.72 -11.60
CA ILE A 47 37.48 -3.20 -11.87
C ILE A 47 36.79 -3.51 -10.54
N LEU A 48 35.78 -2.72 -10.18
CA LEU A 48 35.14 -2.75 -8.85
C LEU A 48 33.78 -3.45 -8.83
N ASN A 49 33.22 -3.80 -9.99
CA ASN A 49 31.84 -4.28 -10.10
C ASN A 49 31.46 -5.33 -9.06
N GLN A 50 32.19 -6.45 -9.02
CA GLN A 50 31.81 -7.58 -8.16
C GLN A 50 31.76 -7.20 -6.69
N GLN A 51 32.74 -6.43 -6.21
CA GLN A 51 32.79 -5.96 -4.83
C GLN A 51 31.61 -5.03 -4.53
N ILE A 52 31.30 -4.11 -5.44
CA ILE A 52 30.20 -3.16 -5.26
C ILE A 52 28.84 -3.86 -5.32
N TYR A 53 28.66 -4.90 -6.13
CA TYR A 53 27.45 -5.73 -6.08
C TYR A 53 27.29 -6.44 -4.73
N TYR A 54 28.36 -7.00 -4.15
CA TYR A 54 28.29 -7.61 -2.83
C TYR A 54 27.95 -6.58 -1.75
N ILE A 55 28.63 -5.44 -1.74
CA ILE A 55 28.35 -4.35 -0.79
C ILE A 55 26.90 -3.87 -0.96
N GLY A 56 26.44 -3.63 -2.18
CA GLY A 56 25.06 -3.22 -2.47
C GLY A 56 24.03 -4.23 -1.97
N SER A 57 24.25 -5.52 -2.20
CA SER A 57 23.37 -6.58 -1.67
C SER A 57 23.35 -6.62 -0.14
N LEU A 58 24.52 -6.42 0.49
CA LEU A 58 24.66 -6.38 1.94
C LEU A 58 23.97 -5.15 2.55
N LEU A 59 24.04 -3.98 1.90
CA LEU A 59 23.33 -2.78 2.36
C LEU A 59 21.81 -2.99 2.37
N ILE A 60 21.25 -3.60 1.34
CA ILE A 60 19.81 -3.91 1.31
C ILE A 60 19.46 -4.94 2.38
N ILE A 61 20.27 -5.98 2.59
CA ILE A 61 20.05 -6.98 3.65
C ILE A 61 20.11 -6.33 5.04
N LEU A 62 21.05 -5.42 5.28
CA LEU A 62 21.12 -4.67 6.54
C LEU A 62 19.90 -3.77 6.72
N SER A 63 19.43 -3.09 5.68
CA SER A 63 18.19 -2.31 5.74
C SER A 63 16.97 -3.18 6.05
N LEU A 64 16.91 -4.41 5.52
CA LEU A 64 15.88 -5.39 5.84
C LEU A 64 15.94 -5.80 7.32
N PHE A 65 17.14 -6.05 7.85
CA PHE A 65 17.32 -6.38 9.25
C PHE A 65 16.92 -5.23 10.17
N LEU A 66 17.21 -3.98 9.79
CA LEU A 66 16.75 -2.80 10.52
C LEU A 66 15.22 -2.72 10.53
N LEU A 67 14.56 -2.89 9.37
CA LEU A 67 13.10 -2.91 9.27
C LEU A 67 12.49 -3.96 10.21
N LEU A 68 13.04 -5.17 10.28
CA LEU A 68 12.52 -6.24 11.15
C LEU A 68 12.65 -5.94 12.65
N ASN A 69 13.59 -5.08 13.04
CA ASN A 69 13.81 -4.70 14.44
C ASN A 69 13.02 -3.46 14.85
N GLU A 70 12.32 -2.81 13.93
CA GLU A 70 11.46 -1.68 14.25
C GLU A 70 10.24 -2.18 15.06
N ASP A 71 10.04 -1.62 16.27
CA ASP A 71 8.94 -2.00 17.15
C ASP A 71 7.61 -1.54 16.53
N LEU A 72 6.86 -2.49 15.96
CA LEU A 72 5.52 -2.27 15.36
C LEU A 72 4.50 -1.61 16.30
N LEU A 73 4.68 -1.73 17.63
CA LEU A 73 3.79 -1.15 18.64
C LEU A 73 4.09 0.33 18.95
N ALA A 74 5.34 0.77 18.77
CA ALA A 74 5.71 2.19 18.94
C ALA A 74 5.32 3.05 17.72
N MET A 75 5.03 2.41 16.58
CA MET A 75 4.68 3.02 15.30
C MET A 75 3.35 3.79 15.33
N ASN A 76 2.39 3.37 16.16
CA ASN A 76 1.08 4.03 16.25
C ASN A 76 1.10 5.31 17.12
N SER A 77 2.10 5.48 17.99
CA SER A 77 2.16 6.60 18.94
C SER A 77 3.05 7.77 18.51
N PHE A 78 3.92 7.56 17.52
CA PHE A 78 4.90 8.54 17.05
C PHE A 78 4.83 8.71 15.53
N GLY A 79 3.66 9.12 15.01
CA GLY A 79 3.55 9.82 13.73
C GLY A 79 4.20 11.20 13.84
N SER A 80 5.53 11.25 14.04
CA SER A 80 6.29 12.50 14.12
C SER A 80 6.42 13.09 12.72
N ASN A 81 5.44 13.93 12.39
CA ASN A 81 5.21 14.71 11.17
C ASN A 81 4.15 14.09 10.23
N ASN A 82 3.13 14.89 9.89
CA ASN A 82 2.05 14.57 8.94
C ASN A 82 2.54 14.01 7.60
N PHE A 83 3.80 14.22 7.24
CA PHE A 83 4.41 13.86 5.95
C PHE A 83 4.61 12.35 5.70
N ILE A 84 4.90 11.56 6.74
CA ILE A 84 5.30 10.14 6.62
C ILE A 84 4.57 9.31 7.67
N ILE A 85 3.97 8.21 7.23
CA ILE A 85 3.31 7.23 8.09
C ILE A 85 3.99 5.87 7.95
N ASN A 86 4.22 5.22 9.10
CA ASN A 86 4.69 3.84 9.15
C ASN A 86 3.63 2.90 9.73
N ASP A 87 2.73 2.44 8.87
CA ASP A 87 1.75 1.41 9.22
C ASP A 87 2.32 0.01 9.03
N TYR A 88 1.60 -0.98 9.55
CA TYR A 88 1.85 -2.39 9.26
C TYR A 88 1.84 -2.69 7.74
N LEU A 89 1.00 -2.01 6.95
CA LEU A 89 1.03 -2.14 5.50
C LEU A 89 2.37 -1.65 4.92
N SER A 90 2.84 -0.47 5.32
CA SER A 90 4.11 0.06 4.85
C SER A 90 5.26 -0.88 5.21
N PHE A 91 5.25 -1.44 6.42
CA PHE A 91 6.22 -2.45 6.86
C PHE A 91 6.19 -3.70 5.98
N ALA A 92 4.99 -4.28 5.77
CA ALA A 92 4.79 -5.46 4.93
C ALA A 92 5.31 -5.28 3.50
N THR A 93 5.02 -4.13 2.88
CA THR A 93 5.43 -3.87 1.50
C THR A 93 6.91 -3.48 1.40
N LYS A 94 7.45 -2.72 2.35
CA LYS A 94 8.90 -2.42 2.45
C LYS A 94 9.72 -3.71 2.59
N LEU A 95 9.26 -4.65 3.41
CA LEU A 95 9.89 -5.96 3.57
C LEU A 95 9.94 -6.72 2.23
N MET A 96 8.83 -6.75 1.48
CA MET A 96 8.79 -7.39 0.17
C MET A 96 9.69 -6.70 -0.87
N ILE A 97 9.79 -5.37 -0.84
CA ILE A 97 10.71 -4.60 -1.71
C ILE A 97 12.16 -4.94 -1.38
N CYS A 98 12.53 -4.98 -0.09
CA CYS A 98 13.90 -5.31 0.32
C CYS A 98 14.29 -6.75 -0.03
N ILE A 99 13.39 -7.73 0.16
CA ILE A 99 13.66 -9.13 -0.21
C ILE A 99 13.85 -9.27 -1.71
N SER A 100 12.95 -8.69 -2.50
CA SER A 100 12.99 -8.79 -3.97
C SER A 100 14.20 -8.06 -4.57
N SER A 101 14.54 -6.88 -4.05
CA SER A 101 15.72 -6.12 -4.51
C SER A 101 17.05 -6.75 -4.09
N ALA A 102 17.14 -7.34 -2.90
CA ALA A 102 18.30 -8.13 -2.49
C ALA A 102 18.48 -9.36 -3.38
N ALA A 103 17.41 -10.13 -3.62
CA ALA A 103 17.45 -11.28 -4.53
C ALA A 103 17.88 -10.88 -5.94
N PHE A 104 17.35 -9.77 -6.46
CA PHE A 104 17.71 -9.19 -7.75
C PHE A 104 19.22 -8.87 -7.86
N LEU A 105 19.79 -8.17 -6.86
CA LEU A 105 21.23 -7.84 -6.88
C LEU A 105 22.11 -9.11 -6.83
N ILE A 106 21.72 -10.11 -6.06
CA ILE A 106 22.45 -11.39 -5.98
C ILE A 106 22.39 -12.12 -7.34
N ILE A 107 21.20 -12.20 -7.98
CA ILE A 107 21.03 -12.79 -9.31
C ILE A 107 21.97 -12.11 -10.31
N ILE A 108 21.96 -10.78 -10.34
CA ILE A 108 22.77 -10.02 -11.29
C ILE A 108 24.27 -10.23 -11.06
N ASN A 109 24.72 -10.20 -9.82
CA ASN A 109 26.12 -10.44 -9.50
C ASN A 109 26.59 -11.82 -9.98
N THR A 110 25.76 -12.85 -9.79
CA THR A 110 26.07 -14.20 -10.30
C THR A 110 26.05 -14.29 -11.82
N SER A 111 25.25 -13.47 -12.51
CA SER A 111 25.20 -13.42 -13.97
C SER A 111 26.44 -12.77 -14.57
N PHE A 112 26.84 -11.59 -14.06
CA PHE A 112 27.99 -10.83 -14.57
C PHE A 112 29.34 -11.50 -14.33
N ARG A 113 29.43 -12.55 -13.49
CA ARG A 113 30.66 -13.32 -13.31
C ARG A 113 31.16 -13.97 -14.61
N ASP A 114 30.25 -14.25 -15.54
CA ASP A 114 30.53 -15.03 -16.74
C ASP A 114 30.55 -14.18 -18.04
N GLU A 115 30.27 -12.87 -17.95
CA GLU A 115 30.31 -11.93 -19.09
C GLU A 115 31.64 -11.14 -19.13
N PRO A 116 32.06 -10.62 -20.30
CA PRO A 116 33.28 -9.83 -20.42
C PRO A 116 33.26 -8.60 -19.51
N ILE A 117 34.46 -8.29 -18.99
CA ILE A 117 34.73 -7.30 -17.95
C ILE A 117 34.30 -5.90 -18.40
N GLN A 118 33.17 -5.41 -17.91
CA GLN A 118 32.79 -3.98 -17.96
C GLN A 118 32.78 -3.42 -16.54
N ASN A 119 33.33 -2.22 -16.31
CA ASN A 119 33.34 -1.58 -14.98
C ASN A 119 32.16 -0.60 -14.86
N ASN A 120 30.99 -1.13 -14.55
CA ASN A 120 29.70 -0.45 -14.51
C ASN A 120 29.18 -0.38 -13.05
N PHE A 121 29.99 0.13 -12.13
CA PHE A 121 29.62 0.18 -10.72
C PHE A 121 28.48 1.17 -10.42
N GLU A 122 28.32 2.20 -11.25
CA GLU A 122 27.25 3.20 -11.16
C GLU A 122 25.86 2.55 -11.20
N TYR A 123 25.73 1.41 -11.88
CA TYR A 123 24.48 0.67 -11.99
C TYR A 123 23.93 0.24 -10.62
N VAL A 124 24.79 -0.25 -9.73
CA VAL A 124 24.39 -0.69 -8.38
C VAL A 124 23.94 0.49 -7.53
N ILE A 125 24.62 1.63 -7.64
CA ILE A 125 24.26 2.88 -6.97
C ILE A 125 22.87 3.35 -7.40
N LEU A 126 22.57 3.31 -8.70
CA LEU A 126 21.26 3.69 -9.22
C LEU A 126 20.15 2.75 -8.72
N ILE A 127 20.43 1.45 -8.61
CA ILE A 127 19.47 0.50 -8.04
C ILE A 127 19.19 0.82 -6.58
N THR A 128 20.22 1.05 -5.75
CA THR A 128 20.00 1.35 -4.33
C THR A 128 19.28 2.68 -4.13
N ILE A 129 19.58 3.73 -4.92
CA ILE A 129 18.81 4.98 -4.95
C ILE A 129 17.34 4.72 -5.31
N SER A 130 17.09 3.88 -6.31
CA SER A 130 15.72 3.57 -6.72
C SER A 130 14.95 2.80 -5.64
N VAL A 131 15.63 1.92 -4.87
CA VAL A 131 15.04 1.21 -3.72
C VAL A 131 14.72 2.19 -2.60
N LEU A 132 15.59 3.16 -2.31
CA LEU A 132 15.29 4.23 -1.34
C LEU A 132 13.99 4.96 -1.70
N GLY A 133 13.84 5.37 -2.97
CA GLY A 133 12.63 6.03 -3.44
C GLY A 133 11.37 5.15 -3.29
N LEU A 134 11.49 3.85 -3.54
CA LEU A 134 10.37 2.91 -3.36
C LEU A 134 9.98 2.69 -1.89
N LEU A 135 10.96 2.69 -0.97
CA LEU A 135 10.71 2.58 0.47
C LEU A 135 9.98 3.83 0.99
N LEU A 136 10.48 5.02 0.62
CA LEU A 136 9.84 6.30 0.94
C LEU A 136 8.43 6.41 0.35
N LEU A 137 8.20 5.85 -0.84
CA LEU A 137 6.88 5.85 -1.45
C LEU A 137 5.85 5.05 -0.64
N CYS A 138 6.26 3.94 -0.02
CA CYS A 138 5.35 3.09 0.76
C CYS A 138 4.87 3.78 2.06
N SER A 139 5.68 4.70 2.60
CA SER A 139 5.38 5.46 3.82
C SER A 139 4.90 6.89 3.55
N ALA A 140 4.70 7.29 2.29
CA ALA A 140 4.21 8.62 1.96
C ALA A 140 2.78 8.83 2.46
N ASN A 141 2.56 9.91 3.22
CA ASN A 141 1.23 10.34 3.68
C ASN A 141 0.70 11.61 3.02
N ASP A 142 1.55 12.31 2.28
CA ASP A 142 1.18 13.55 1.59
C ASP A 142 1.38 13.39 0.09
N LEU A 143 0.57 14.10 -0.70
CA LEU A 143 0.73 14.10 -2.15
C LEU A 143 2.12 14.62 -2.59
N ILE A 144 2.74 15.54 -1.84
CA ILE A 144 4.09 16.04 -2.14
C ILE A 144 5.15 14.98 -1.84
N THR A 145 5.07 14.29 -0.69
CA THR A 145 6.04 13.26 -0.33
C THR A 145 5.96 12.08 -1.30
N ALA A 146 4.73 11.70 -1.67
CA ALA A 146 4.46 10.78 -2.77
C ALA A 146 5.15 11.20 -4.07
N TYR A 147 4.93 12.45 -4.52
CA TYR A 147 5.55 12.96 -5.76
C TYR A 147 7.08 12.89 -5.72
N LEU A 148 7.71 13.37 -4.64
CA LEU A 148 9.16 13.38 -4.49
C LEU A 148 9.74 11.95 -4.48
N ALA A 149 9.05 11.00 -3.83
CA ALA A 149 9.45 9.60 -3.83
C ALA A 149 9.33 8.94 -5.22
N ILE A 150 8.25 9.23 -5.97
CA ILE A 150 8.09 8.78 -7.36
C ILE A 150 9.21 9.34 -8.24
N GLU A 151 9.52 10.63 -8.12
CA GLU A 151 10.56 11.28 -8.92
C GLU A 151 11.95 10.72 -8.62
N LEU A 152 12.30 10.58 -7.34
CA LEU A 152 13.58 9.99 -6.93
C LEU A 152 13.78 8.59 -7.52
N HIS A 153 12.74 7.76 -7.46
CA HIS A 153 12.74 6.45 -8.08
C HIS A 153 12.87 6.54 -9.62
N SER A 154 12.09 7.41 -10.24
CA SER A 154 11.97 7.49 -11.70
C SER A 154 13.22 8.03 -12.39
N ILE A 155 13.94 8.97 -11.76
CA ILE A 155 15.19 9.52 -12.29
C ILE A 155 16.27 8.44 -12.39
N ALA A 156 16.45 7.63 -11.34
CA ALA A 156 17.37 6.51 -11.37
C ALA A 156 17.03 5.53 -12.50
N PHE A 157 15.73 5.36 -12.74
CA PHE A 157 15.15 4.50 -13.74
C PHE A 157 15.34 4.98 -15.18
N TYR A 158 15.21 6.28 -15.45
CA TYR A 158 15.50 6.86 -16.76
C TYR A 158 16.97 6.65 -17.14
N ILE A 159 17.88 6.86 -16.19
CA ILE A 159 19.32 6.65 -16.40
C ILE A 159 19.62 5.17 -16.67
N MET A 160 19.02 4.26 -15.89
CA MET A 160 19.17 2.82 -16.09
C MET A 160 18.65 2.37 -17.47
N ALA A 161 17.51 2.86 -17.94
CA ALA A 161 16.98 2.47 -19.25
C ALA A 161 17.94 2.80 -20.42
N ALA A 162 18.67 3.92 -20.33
CA ALA A 162 19.66 4.37 -21.30
C ALA A 162 21.11 3.95 -20.97
N PHE A 163 21.31 2.97 -20.08
CA PHE A 163 22.64 2.66 -19.56
C PHE A 163 23.62 2.16 -20.65
N LYS A 164 23.13 1.43 -21.67
CA LYS A 164 23.95 0.97 -22.80
C LYS A 164 24.06 2.07 -23.87
N ARG A 165 25.01 2.99 -23.68
CA ARG A 165 25.27 4.13 -24.58
C ARG A 165 25.67 3.73 -26.01
N ASP A 166 26.24 2.54 -26.19
CA ASP A 166 26.66 2.08 -27.53
C ASP A 166 25.48 1.61 -28.40
N SER A 167 24.31 1.39 -27.80
CA SER A 167 23.12 0.89 -28.49
C SER A 167 22.08 1.98 -28.69
N SER A 168 21.75 2.26 -29.95
CA SER A 168 20.69 3.20 -30.32
C SER A 168 19.35 2.82 -29.69
N TYR A 169 19.03 1.52 -29.65
CA TYR A 169 17.80 1.00 -29.04
C TYR A 169 17.68 1.33 -27.54
N SER A 170 18.77 1.25 -26.76
CA SER A 170 18.74 1.59 -25.33
C SER A 170 18.56 3.09 -25.13
N ILE A 171 19.25 3.93 -25.92
CA ILE A 171 19.10 5.39 -25.86
C ILE A 171 17.68 5.82 -26.22
N GLU A 172 17.13 5.29 -27.31
CA GLU A 172 15.76 5.57 -27.74
C GLU A 172 14.76 5.16 -26.66
N SER A 173 14.94 3.98 -26.06
CA SER A 173 14.07 3.48 -25.00
C SER A 173 14.11 4.35 -23.74
N GLY A 174 15.30 4.78 -23.30
CA GLY A 174 15.43 5.67 -22.16
C GLY A 174 14.83 7.05 -22.41
N LEU A 175 14.98 7.58 -23.62
CA LEU A 175 14.38 8.87 -24.01
C LEU A 175 12.85 8.79 -24.06
N LYS A 176 12.28 7.72 -24.66
CA LYS A 176 10.82 7.46 -24.64
C LYS A 176 10.31 7.35 -23.21
N TYR A 177 11.03 6.63 -22.34
CA TYR A 177 10.64 6.47 -20.96
C TYR A 177 10.70 7.77 -20.17
N PHE A 178 11.74 8.59 -20.37
CA PHE A 178 11.88 9.90 -19.75
C PHE A 178 10.74 10.84 -20.13
N ILE A 179 10.41 10.96 -21.43
CA ILE A 179 9.34 11.86 -21.89
C ILE A 179 7.99 11.47 -21.30
N ILE A 180 7.63 10.18 -21.37
CA ILE A 180 6.35 9.68 -20.88
C ILE A 180 6.30 9.71 -19.35
N GLY A 181 7.44 9.48 -18.71
CA GLY A 181 7.63 9.62 -17.28
C GLY A 181 7.44 11.05 -16.79
N ALA A 182 8.03 12.06 -17.45
CA ALA A 182 7.85 13.47 -17.15
C ALA A 182 6.40 13.93 -17.38
N LEU A 183 5.75 13.42 -18.44
CA LEU A 183 4.34 13.67 -18.70
C LEU A 183 3.46 13.09 -17.57
N SER A 184 3.73 11.86 -17.12
CA SER A 184 2.98 11.25 -16.02
C SER A 184 3.10 12.03 -14.70
N SER A 185 4.28 12.56 -14.41
CA SER A 185 4.51 13.33 -13.19
C SER A 185 3.95 14.75 -13.28
N SER A 186 3.90 15.34 -14.48
CA SER A 186 3.17 16.58 -14.72
C SER A 186 1.66 16.44 -14.46
N PHE A 187 1.03 15.34 -14.88
CA PHE A 187 -0.37 15.08 -14.56
C PHE A 187 -0.59 14.85 -13.05
N PHE A 188 0.32 14.14 -12.39
CA PHE A 188 0.27 13.94 -10.94
C PHE A 188 0.33 15.28 -10.20
N LEU A 189 1.28 16.16 -10.55
CA LEU A 189 1.41 17.49 -9.95
C LEU A 189 0.25 18.43 -10.27
N PHE A 190 -0.26 18.37 -11.50
CA PHE A 190 -1.41 19.19 -11.89
C PHE A 190 -2.67 18.77 -11.14
N GLY A 191 -2.87 17.46 -10.95
CA GLY A 191 -3.97 16.96 -10.14
C GLY A 191 -3.82 17.32 -8.66
N SER A 192 -2.61 17.22 -8.10
CA SER A 192 -2.37 17.61 -6.70
C SER A 192 -2.51 19.11 -6.47
N SER A 193 -2.14 19.96 -7.43
CA SER A 193 -2.33 21.41 -7.31
C SER A 193 -3.79 21.82 -7.36
N ILE A 194 -4.64 21.15 -8.16
CA ILE A 194 -6.09 21.37 -8.16
C ILE A 194 -6.68 20.99 -6.81
N ILE A 195 -6.31 19.83 -6.26
CA ILE A 195 -6.80 19.37 -4.95
C ILE A 195 -6.38 20.35 -3.85
N TYR A 196 -5.12 20.80 -3.86
CA TYR A 196 -4.64 21.82 -2.94
C TYR A 196 -5.42 23.13 -3.08
N GLY A 197 -5.66 23.58 -4.30
CA GLY A 197 -6.40 24.82 -4.57
C GLY A 197 -7.85 24.77 -4.09
N CYS A 198 -8.49 23.59 -4.07
CA CYS A 198 -9.85 23.42 -3.57
C CYS A 198 -9.94 23.15 -2.06
N MET A 199 -8.98 22.41 -1.49
CA MET A 199 -9.06 21.88 -0.13
C MET A 199 -8.16 22.60 0.88
N GLY A 200 -7.09 23.25 0.42
CA GLY A 200 -6.09 23.88 1.29
C GLY A 200 -5.15 22.90 2.01
N SER A 201 -5.34 21.59 1.88
CA SER A 201 -4.43 20.55 2.42
C SER A 201 -4.04 19.51 1.36
N LEU A 202 -2.89 18.88 1.60
CA LEU A 202 -2.29 17.82 0.77
C LEU A 202 -2.04 16.52 1.56
N VAL A 203 -2.37 16.52 2.85
CA VAL A 203 -2.22 15.39 3.77
C VAL A 203 -3.39 14.43 3.57
N PHE A 204 -3.13 13.12 3.47
CA PHE A 204 -4.19 12.14 3.24
C PHE A 204 -5.20 12.07 4.39
N ASP A 205 -4.76 12.24 5.63
CA ASP A 205 -5.64 12.23 6.81
C ASP A 205 -6.59 13.44 6.85
N ASP A 206 -6.09 14.63 6.52
CA ASP A 206 -6.92 15.85 6.43
C ASP A 206 -7.98 15.70 5.33
N LEU A 207 -7.57 15.16 4.18
CA LEU A 207 -8.48 14.87 3.07
C LEU A 207 -9.54 13.83 3.46
N ARG A 208 -9.17 12.77 4.18
CA ARG A 208 -10.09 11.76 4.71
C ARG A 208 -11.15 12.38 5.62
N LEU A 209 -10.73 13.24 6.56
CA LEU A 209 -11.63 13.93 7.47
C LEU A 209 -12.56 14.90 6.74
N PHE A 210 -12.06 15.60 5.72
CA PHE A 210 -12.87 16.51 4.94
C PHE A 210 -14.01 15.79 4.20
N PHE A 211 -13.72 14.69 3.50
CA PHE A 211 -14.76 13.94 2.80
C PHE A 211 -15.72 13.22 3.75
N SER A 212 -15.25 12.75 4.91
CA SER A 212 -16.15 12.14 5.89
C SER A 212 -17.17 13.14 6.44
N LEU A 213 -16.78 14.40 6.69
CA LEU A 213 -17.71 15.45 7.10
C LEU A 213 -18.73 15.80 6.01
N LEU A 214 -18.30 15.81 4.75
CA LEU A 214 -19.17 16.10 3.61
C LEU A 214 -20.21 14.98 3.35
N SER A 215 -19.99 13.77 3.89
CA SER A 215 -20.89 12.63 3.73
C SER A 215 -22.11 12.64 4.67
N LEU A 216 -22.16 13.56 5.65
CA LEU A 216 -23.31 13.66 6.55
C LEU A 216 -24.56 14.13 5.78
N PRO A 217 -25.65 13.34 5.76
CA PRO A 217 -26.84 13.69 5.01
C PRO A 217 -27.47 14.97 5.57
N VAL A 218 -27.54 16.01 4.74
CA VAL A 218 -28.25 17.27 5.03
C VAL A 218 -29.74 17.08 4.73
N ASP A 219 -30.35 16.02 5.26
CA ASP A 219 -31.81 15.85 5.20
C ASP A 219 -32.41 16.44 6.48
N ALA A 220 -32.42 17.77 6.53
CA ALA A 220 -33.30 18.50 7.43
C ALA A 220 -34.74 18.27 6.95
N ASN A 221 -35.38 17.16 7.32
CA ASN A 221 -36.85 17.02 7.50
C ASN A 221 -37.37 15.59 7.76
N SER A 222 -36.56 14.53 7.78
CA SER A 222 -37.06 13.22 8.23
C SER A 222 -36.74 12.99 9.71
N SER A 223 -37.79 12.83 10.52
CA SER A 223 -37.72 12.38 11.91
C SER A 223 -36.66 11.31 12.11
N LEU A 224 -35.73 11.58 13.05
CA LEU A 224 -34.66 10.72 13.56
C LEU A 224 -35.10 9.26 13.75
N GLU A 225 -35.02 8.46 12.70
CA GLU A 225 -34.82 7.03 12.81
C GLU A 225 -33.32 6.76 12.79
N MET A 226 -32.82 6.31 13.94
CA MET A 226 -31.44 5.90 14.19
C MET A 226 -31.01 4.83 13.17
N LEU A 227 -30.26 5.25 12.15
CA LEU A 227 -29.42 4.35 11.38
C LEU A 227 -28.25 3.90 12.26
N PRO A 228 -28.00 2.59 12.42
CA PRO A 228 -26.97 2.11 13.31
C PRO A 228 -25.60 2.35 12.67
N ILE A 229 -24.78 3.15 13.35
CA ILE A 229 -23.34 3.24 13.12
C ILE A 229 -22.73 1.88 13.53
N VAL A 230 -22.81 0.89 12.63
CA VAL A 230 -22.07 -0.36 12.76
C VAL A 230 -20.70 -0.13 12.14
N GLY A 231 -19.80 0.38 12.97
CA GLY A 231 -18.38 0.59 12.70
C GLY A 231 -17.59 0.48 13.99
N SER A 232 -17.62 -0.71 14.60
CA SER A 232 -16.65 -1.23 15.58
C SER A 232 -16.02 -0.25 16.58
N MET A 233 -16.75 0.09 17.65
CA MET A 233 -16.14 0.54 18.91
C MET A 233 -15.78 -0.68 19.76
N HIS A 234 -14.66 -1.35 19.42
CA HIS A 234 -13.97 -2.27 20.32
C HIS A 234 -12.67 -1.61 20.77
N ASN A 235 -12.79 -0.58 21.61
CA ASN A 235 -11.69 -0.17 22.47
C ASN A 235 -11.88 -0.83 23.83
N VAL A 236 -10.99 -1.80 24.06
CA VAL A 236 -10.73 -2.44 25.35
C VAL A 236 -10.49 -1.35 26.38
N LEU A 237 -11.42 -1.20 27.32
CA LEU A 237 -11.22 -0.40 28.52
C LEU A 237 -10.15 -1.05 29.39
N ASP A 238 -9.11 -0.29 29.75
CA ASP A 238 -8.08 -0.72 30.68
C ASP A 238 -8.71 -1.19 32.01
N PRO A 239 -8.34 -2.38 32.52
CA PRO A 239 -8.94 -2.95 33.74
C PRO A 239 -8.67 -2.09 34.99
N SER A 240 -7.65 -1.24 34.99
CA SER A 240 -7.36 -0.30 36.08
C SER A 240 -8.40 0.83 36.18
N ILE A 241 -8.93 1.32 35.06
CA ILE A 241 -9.99 2.33 35.00
C ILE A 241 -11.33 1.71 35.42
N PHE A 242 -11.59 0.47 35.01
CA PHE A 242 -12.80 -0.26 35.41
C PHE A 242 -12.85 -0.54 36.93
N THR A 243 -11.71 -0.84 37.56
CA THR A 243 -11.64 -1.05 39.01
C THR A 243 -11.77 0.23 39.84
N SER A 244 -11.36 1.39 39.30
CA SER A 244 -11.54 2.67 40.01
C SER A 244 -13.00 3.14 39.99
N ILE A 245 -13.73 2.85 38.91
CA ILE A 245 -15.18 3.08 38.80
C ILE A 245 -15.96 2.22 39.79
N LEU A 246 -15.60 0.92 39.93
CA LEU A 246 -16.20 -0.01 40.89
C LEU A 246 -15.87 0.29 42.36
N SER A 247 -14.81 1.06 42.64
CA SER A 247 -14.38 1.39 44.01
C SER A 247 -15.16 2.55 44.65
N ASN A 248 -16.03 3.20 43.88
CA ASN A 248 -16.80 4.35 44.37
C ASN A 248 -18.01 3.86 45.20
N LYS A 249 -17.90 3.96 46.53
CA LYS A 249 -18.86 3.42 47.52
C LYS A 249 -20.31 3.94 47.41
N LEU A 250 -20.57 4.91 46.53
CA LEU A 250 -21.92 5.39 46.20
C LEU A 250 -22.66 4.48 45.21
N PHE A 251 -21.95 3.73 44.36
CA PHE A 251 -22.55 2.87 43.33
C PHE A 251 -23.11 1.53 43.89
N LEU A 252 -22.58 1.08 45.03
CA LEU A 252 -22.96 -0.19 45.67
C LEU A 252 -24.19 -0.11 46.60
N ALA A 253 -24.74 1.07 46.85
CA ALA A 253 -25.91 1.22 47.71
C ALA A 253 -27.24 0.97 46.97
N GLU A 254 -27.27 1.14 45.64
CA GLU A 254 -28.50 1.05 44.83
C GLU A 254 -28.65 -0.27 44.05
N ILE A 255 -27.65 -1.17 44.10
CA ILE A 255 -27.68 -2.48 43.42
C ILE A 255 -27.71 -3.64 44.44
N SER A 256 -28.55 -3.53 45.47
CA SER A 256 -28.70 -4.56 46.52
C SER A 256 -29.83 -5.57 46.28
N GLN A 257 -30.23 -5.82 45.02
CA GLN A 257 -31.25 -6.85 44.72
C GLN A 257 -30.96 -7.76 43.51
N ILE A 258 -29.74 -7.79 42.97
CA ILE A 258 -29.39 -8.79 41.95
C ILE A 258 -28.25 -9.66 42.46
N SER A 259 -28.59 -10.88 42.87
CA SER A 259 -27.64 -11.91 43.26
C SER A 259 -26.87 -12.41 42.04
N LEU A 260 -25.63 -11.96 41.85
CA LEU A 260 -24.69 -12.54 40.90
C LEU A 260 -23.94 -13.71 41.58
N PRO A 261 -23.81 -14.89 40.92
CA PRO A 261 -23.08 -16.03 41.47
C PRO A 261 -21.56 -15.75 41.52
N GLN A 262 -20.89 -16.29 42.53
CA GLN A 262 -19.48 -16.06 42.84
C GLN A 262 -18.52 -16.51 41.70
N PRO A 263 -17.40 -15.79 41.46
CA PRO A 263 -16.41 -16.19 40.47
C PRO A 263 -15.48 -17.28 41.02
N TYR A 264 -15.38 -18.41 40.31
CA TYR A 264 -14.34 -19.41 40.56
C TYR A 264 -12.99 -18.99 39.96
N ALA A 265 -11.94 -19.28 40.72
CA ALA A 265 -10.55 -18.93 40.44
C ALA A 265 -10.01 -19.56 39.14
N THR A 266 -9.29 -18.76 38.36
CA THR A 266 -8.53 -19.18 37.18
C THR A 266 -7.32 -20.01 37.60
N SER A 267 -7.25 -21.26 37.12
CA SER A 267 -6.00 -22.03 37.08
C SER A 267 -5.41 -21.97 35.67
N SER A 268 -4.08 -21.88 35.66
CA SER A 268 -3.20 -21.89 34.50
C SER A 268 -3.42 -23.13 33.62
N ASP A 269 -3.84 -22.96 32.37
CA ASP A 269 -3.31 -23.72 31.24
C ASP A 269 -3.86 -23.22 29.89
N ASN A 270 -3.06 -23.50 28.87
CA ASN A 270 -3.12 -23.03 27.49
C ASN A 270 -4.40 -23.43 26.71
N LEU A 271 -4.65 -22.65 25.65
CA LEU A 271 -5.24 -23.06 24.36
C LEU A 271 -6.73 -23.51 24.34
N VAL A 272 -7.43 -22.97 23.32
CA VAL A 272 -8.61 -23.52 22.62
C VAL A 272 -9.99 -22.94 23.03
N ASP A 273 -10.76 -22.63 21.97
CA ASP A 273 -12.19 -22.32 21.86
C ASP A 273 -12.70 -20.90 22.12
N TRP A 274 -12.75 -20.09 21.04
CA TRP A 274 -13.64 -18.93 20.95
C TRP A 274 -14.43 -18.91 19.63
N TYR A 275 -15.08 -20.02 19.32
CA TYR A 275 -16.28 -20.03 18.48
C TYR A 275 -17.25 -21.10 19.01
N TYR A 276 -18.55 -20.76 18.96
CA TYR A 276 -19.72 -21.55 19.38
C TYR A 276 -20.04 -21.57 20.88
N LEU A 277 -20.97 -20.71 21.31
CA LEU A 277 -22.28 -21.13 21.85
C LEU A 277 -23.08 -19.92 22.36
N ASN A 278 -24.37 -19.89 21.97
CA ASN A 278 -25.51 -19.18 22.59
C ASN A 278 -25.68 -17.68 22.24
N CYS A 279 -26.74 -17.19 21.58
CA CYS A 279 -28.04 -17.77 21.22
C CYS A 279 -28.62 -17.04 19.99
N GLU A 280 -28.85 -17.76 18.89
CA GLU A 280 -30.08 -17.58 18.12
C GLU A 280 -31.25 -18.13 18.97
N GLY A 281 -32.36 -17.40 19.00
CA GLY A 281 -33.66 -17.97 19.37
C GLY A 281 -34.05 -17.94 20.86
N VAL A 282 -34.36 -16.76 21.40
CA VAL A 282 -35.47 -16.62 22.36
C VAL A 282 -36.30 -15.40 21.97
N ALA A 283 -37.60 -15.65 21.78
CA ALA A 283 -38.66 -14.77 21.33
C ALA A 283 -38.57 -13.29 21.75
N LEU A 284 -38.35 -12.41 20.76
CA LEU A 284 -38.57 -10.95 20.85
C LEU A 284 -40.08 -10.59 20.94
N SER A 285 -40.98 -11.56 21.14
CA SER A 285 -42.44 -11.37 21.09
C SER A 285 -43.15 -11.43 22.45
N THR A 286 -42.45 -11.71 23.56
CA THR A 286 -43.07 -11.72 24.90
C THR A 286 -42.82 -10.44 25.71
N VAL A 287 -41.85 -9.60 25.32
CA VAL A 287 -41.58 -8.31 26.02
C VAL A 287 -42.43 -7.16 25.47
N ILE A 288 -42.95 -7.28 24.25
CA ILE A 288 -43.78 -6.23 23.62
C ILE A 288 -45.24 -6.28 24.11
N ASN A 289 -45.73 -7.44 24.57
CA ASN A 289 -47.11 -7.58 25.03
C ASN A 289 -47.36 -7.05 26.45
N ASP A 290 -46.33 -6.94 27.29
CA ASP A 290 -46.48 -6.40 28.65
C ASP A 290 -46.48 -4.85 28.67
N PHE A 291 -46.10 -4.20 27.56
CA PHE A 291 -46.13 -2.73 27.42
C PHE A 291 -47.47 -2.17 26.90
N GLN A 292 -48.43 -3.03 26.50
CA GLN A 292 -49.73 -2.58 25.96
C GLN A 292 -50.89 -2.57 26.97
N THR A 293 -50.69 -3.01 28.22
CA THR A 293 -51.76 -3.06 29.24
C THR A 293 -51.46 -2.26 30.51
N ALA A 294 -50.86 -1.09 30.36
CA ALA A 294 -50.77 -0.10 31.43
C ALA A 294 -51.30 1.25 30.94
N SER A 295 -52.62 1.30 30.75
CA SER A 295 -53.34 2.57 30.66
C SER A 295 -53.42 3.23 32.03
N SER A 296 -53.41 4.57 32.00
CA SER A 296 -53.81 5.53 33.01
C SER A 296 -52.76 6.05 34.00
N SER A 297 -52.56 7.37 33.86
CA SER A 297 -52.20 8.37 34.86
C SER A 297 -50.75 8.47 35.36
N GLU A 298 -50.20 9.66 35.10
CA GLU A 298 -49.08 10.36 35.76
C GLU A 298 -47.69 10.27 35.08
N ASP A 299 -47.16 11.45 34.81
CA ASP A 299 -45.91 11.76 34.11
C ASP A 299 -44.69 11.07 34.77
N PHE A 300 -44.09 10.10 34.09
CA PHE A 300 -42.86 9.46 34.54
C PHE A 300 -41.62 9.96 33.77
N LEU A 301 -40.78 10.65 34.53
CA LEU A 301 -39.35 10.94 34.40
C LEU A 301 -38.55 10.05 33.42
N ALA A 302 -38.45 10.48 32.16
CA ALA A 302 -37.46 10.00 31.18
C ALA A 302 -36.17 10.86 31.19
N TYR A 303 -35.76 11.38 32.36
CA TYR A 303 -34.72 12.40 32.46
C TYR A 303 -33.38 12.07 33.17
N PRO A 304 -33.12 10.91 33.83
CA PRO A 304 -31.82 10.72 34.48
C PRO A 304 -30.76 9.96 33.64
N VAL A 305 -31.15 9.23 32.59
CA VAL A 305 -30.18 8.45 31.76
C VAL A 305 -29.56 9.31 30.64
N PHE A 306 -30.32 10.28 30.13
CA PHE A 306 -29.88 11.15 29.03
C PHE A 306 -28.88 12.23 29.47
N SER A 307 -28.90 12.64 30.74
CA SER A 307 -27.98 13.65 31.28
C SER A 307 -26.57 13.10 31.57
N TYR A 308 -26.42 11.78 31.76
CA TYR A 308 -25.12 11.18 32.04
C TYR A 308 -24.29 10.96 30.76
N PHE A 309 -24.95 10.58 29.66
CA PHE A 309 -24.32 10.40 28.35
C PHE A 309 -23.70 11.68 27.78
N MET A 310 -24.30 12.85 28.05
CA MET A 310 -23.78 14.14 27.57
C MET A 310 -22.55 14.64 28.35
N VAL A 311 -22.38 14.23 29.62
CA VAL A 311 -21.22 14.63 30.43
C VAL A 311 -19.97 13.82 30.04
N ASP A 312 -20.13 12.54 29.70
CA ASP A 312 -19.01 11.72 29.23
C ASP A 312 -18.54 12.14 27.82
N PHE A 313 -19.47 12.53 26.94
CA PHE A 313 -19.15 13.03 25.58
C PHE A 313 -18.38 14.36 25.57
N LEU A 314 -18.67 15.24 26.54
CA LEU A 314 -17.92 16.49 26.74
C LEU A 314 -16.55 16.26 27.41
N SER A 315 -16.42 15.22 28.24
CA SER A 315 -15.14 14.90 28.91
C SER A 315 -14.12 14.22 27.99
N SER A 316 -14.57 13.55 26.92
CA SER A 316 -13.69 12.91 25.93
C SER A 316 -13.08 13.89 24.91
N ILE A 317 -13.70 15.06 24.69
CA ILE A 317 -13.15 16.11 23.82
C ILE A 317 -12.05 16.92 24.53
N PHE A 318 -12.11 17.03 25.87
CA PHE A 318 -11.25 17.94 26.64
C PHE A 318 -10.09 17.28 27.41
N LYS A 319 -9.85 15.98 27.25
CA LYS A 319 -8.61 15.32 27.72
C LYS A 319 -7.60 15.20 26.58
N LEU A 320 -7.23 16.36 26.03
CA LEU A 320 -6.03 16.55 25.24
C LEU A 320 -4.93 16.99 26.21
N ASP A 321 -4.11 16.05 26.67
CA ASP A 321 -3.02 16.30 27.61
C ASP A 321 -1.97 17.25 27.01
N LEU A 322 -2.08 18.53 27.35
CA LEU A 322 -1.06 19.37 28.01
C LEU A 322 0.44 19.25 27.63
N VAL A 323 0.82 18.88 26.40
CA VAL A 323 2.19 19.10 25.87
C VAL A 323 2.14 19.51 24.39
N THR A 324 2.07 20.83 24.15
CA THR A 324 2.57 21.62 22.98
C THR A 324 1.71 22.88 22.73
N ARG A 325 1.54 23.69 23.78
CA ARG A 325 0.76 24.94 23.78
C ARG A 325 1.43 26.14 23.06
N GLN A 326 2.32 25.90 22.09
CA GLN A 326 3.01 26.97 21.35
C GLN A 326 2.95 26.80 19.82
N ALA A 327 2.60 25.62 19.30
CA ALA A 327 2.45 25.40 17.85
C ALA A 327 1.00 25.61 17.35
N PHE A 328 0.01 25.44 18.24
CA PHE A 328 -1.41 25.61 17.94
C PHE A 328 -1.82 27.08 17.73
N ASP A 329 -1.12 28.03 18.35
CA ASP A 329 -1.49 29.46 18.30
C ASP A 329 -1.12 30.13 16.95
N LEU A 330 -0.18 29.58 16.17
CA LEU A 330 0.23 30.15 14.88
C LEU A 330 -0.61 29.64 13.69
N GLY A 331 -1.14 28.42 13.79
CA GLY A 331 -1.99 27.83 12.72
C GLY A 331 -3.44 28.32 12.77
N LEU A 332 -4.02 28.44 13.97
CA LEU A 332 -5.38 28.94 14.15
C LEU A 332 -5.50 30.45 13.93
N THR A 333 -4.46 31.24 14.24
CA THR A 333 -4.48 32.67 13.95
C THR A 333 -4.47 32.95 12.44
N GLY A 334 -3.77 32.14 11.64
CA GLY A 334 -3.83 32.22 10.17
C GLY A 334 -5.22 31.91 9.61
N LEU A 335 -5.88 30.86 10.10
CA LEU A 335 -7.26 30.51 9.71
C LEU A 335 -8.30 31.56 10.15
N CYS A 336 -8.08 32.21 11.29
CA CYS A 336 -8.98 33.25 11.80
C CYS A 336 -8.82 34.62 11.10
N TYR A 337 -7.70 34.90 10.42
CA TYR A 337 -7.52 36.17 9.70
C TYR A 337 -8.16 36.19 8.31
N ASP A 338 -8.37 35.03 7.66
CA ASP A 338 -9.01 34.96 6.34
C ASP A 338 -10.54 34.94 6.38
N ILE A 339 -11.13 34.61 7.54
CA ILE A 339 -12.56 34.66 7.75
C ILE A 339 -12.91 35.99 8.43
N ASN A 340 -13.24 37.00 7.62
CA ASN A 340 -13.78 38.28 8.07
C ASN A 340 -15.10 38.09 8.87
N PHE A 341 -14.99 37.82 10.16
CA PHE A 341 -16.06 37.98 11.15
C PHE A 341 -15.84 39.29 11.93
N VAL A 342 -15.68 40.40 11.21
CA VAL A 342 -15.74 41.75 11.78
C VAL A 342 -17.06 42.36 11.37
N ASN A 343 -18.06 42.22 12.25
CA ASN A 343 -19.17 43.16 12.50
C ASN A 343 -20.45 42.43 12.90
N SER A 344 -20.46 41.81 14.09
CA SER A 344 -21.68 41.76 14.90
C SER A 344 -21.36 41.21 16.29
N ILE A 345 -21.69 42.02 17.30
CA ILE A 345 -21.76 41.65 18.73
C ILE A 345 -20.36 41.65 19.39
N GLY A 346 -19.97 42.59 20.25
CA GLY A 346 -20.73 43.21 21.33
C GLY A 346 -20.16 42.73 22.66
N SER A 347 -19.12 43.42 23.15
CA SER A 347 -18.53 43.36 24.50
C SER A 347 -18.16 41.97 25.06
N LEU A 348 -16.87 41.63 24.90
CA LEU A 348 -16.15 40.50 25.50
C LEU A 348 -15.85 40.75 27.01
N GLU A 349 -16.83 41.25 27.77
CA GLU A 349 -16.68 41.58 29.21
C GLU A 349 -17.49 40.65 30.15
N SER A 350 -18.36 39.78 29.63
CA SER A 350 -19.20 38.88 30.44
C SER A 350 -18.60 37.48 30.72
N LEU A 351 -17.38 37.20 30.23
CA LEU A 351 -16.70 35.90 30.38
C LEU A 351 -15.55 35.90 31.40
N SER A 352 -15.28 37.03 32.07
CA SER A 352 -14.19 37.17 33.05
C SER A 352 -14.51 36.64 34.46
N ASN A 353 -15.73 36.16 34.71
CA ASN A 353 -16.16 35.65 36.03
C ASN A 353 -16.53 34.14 36.01
N ILE A 354 -15.68 33.29 35.43
CA ILE A 354 -15.85 31.81 35.49
C ILE A 354 -15.55 31.24 36.89
N ASN A 355 -14.86 32.00 37.75
CA ASN A 355 -14.51 31.55 39.11
C ASN A 355 -15.67 31.55 40.12
N ALA A 356 -16.87 31.96 39.74
CA ALA A 356 -18.05 32.02 40.61
C ALA A 356 -19.14 30.96 40.31
N VAL A 357 -18.84 29.92 39.53
CA VAL A 357 -19.80 28.84 39.18
C VAL A 357 -20.06 27.86 40.36
N GLY A 358 -19.28 27.99 41.44
CA GLY A 358 -19.45 27.18 42.65
C GLY A 358 -20.70 27.49 43.49
N SER A 359 -21.33 28.66 43.32
CA SER A 359 -22.39 29.14 44.23
C SER A 359 -23.65 29.64 43.51
N LEU A 360 -24.08 28.96 42.45
CA LEU A 360 -25.36 29.22 41.78
C LEU A 360 -26.34 28.05 42.04
N PRO A 361 -27.62 28.33 42.42
CA PRO A 361 -28.63 27.29 42.57
C PRO A 361 -28.91 26.58 41.23
N ALA A 362 -29.39 25.33 41.31
CA ALA A 362 -29.50 24.40 40.18
C ALA A 362 -30.25 24.96 38.95
N GLU A 363 -31.23 25.84 39.16
CA GLU A 363 -31.99 26.52 38.08
C GLU A 363 -31.11 27.45 37.23
N GLY A 364 -30.12 28.13 37.83
CA GLY A 364 -29.19 29.03 37.11
C GLY A 364 -28.12 28.27 36.31
N LYS A 365 -27.77 27.05 36.72
CA LYS A 365 -26.91 26.17 35.92
C LYS A 365 -27.65 25.64 34.69
N PHE A 366 -28.94 25.36 34.83
CA PHE A 366 -29.79 24.94 33.72
C PHE A 366 -30.02 26.05 32.70
N SER A 367 -30.20 27.31 33.13
CA SER A 367 -30.33 28.44 32.20
C SER A 367 -29.04 28.71 31.44
N PHE A 368 -27.88 28.55 32.08
CA PHE A 368 -26.57 28.73 31.44
C PHE A 368 -26.26 27.59 30.45
N LEU A 369 -26.58 26.34 30.81
CA LEU A 369 -26.52 25.19 29.88
C LEU A 369 -27.49 25.37 28.71
N LYS A 370 -28.71 25.89 28.96
CA LYS A 370 -29.68 26.17 27.92
C LYS A 370 -29.21 27.29 26.98
N GLN A 371 -28.57 28.33 27.50
CA GLN A 371 -27.97 29.40 26.69
C GLN A 371 -26.76 28.90 25.88
N ILE A 372 -25.93 28.01 26.44
CA ILE A 372 -24.83 27.37 25.71
C ILE A 372 -25.39 26.46 24.61
N CYS A 373 -26.42 25.66 24.91
CA CYS A 373 -27.10 24.82 23.93
C CYS A 373 -27.77 25.66 22.83
N GLU A 374 -28.48 26.74 23.18
CA GLU A 374 -29.06 27.68 22.19
C GLU A 374 -27.98 28.38 21.35
N PHE A 375 -26.81 28.68 21.92
CA PHE A 375 -25.66 29.22 21.17
C PHE A 375 -25.09 28.19 20.18
N TYR A 376 -24.97 26.92 20.57
CA TYR A 376 -24.53 25.83 19.68
C TYR A 376 -25.57 25.50 18.60
N PHE A 377 -26.86 25.53 18.93
CA PHE A 377 -27.94 25.28 17.97
C PHE A 377 -28.09 26.42 16.96
N ASN A 378 -28.03 27.68 17.40
CA ASN A 378 -28.14 28.84 16.51
C ASN A 378 -26.87 29.08 15.68
N SER A 379 -25.68 28.70 16.18
CA SER A 379 -24.46 28.68 15.35
C SER A 379 -24.46 27.53 14.34
N GLY A 380 -25.06 26.38 14.68
CA GLY A 380 -25.26 25.29 13.73
C GLY A 380 -26.15 25.66 12.53
N GLU A 381 -27.29 26.32 12.77
CA GLU A 381 -28.21 26.71 11.70
C GLU A 381 -27.64 27.82 10.79
N SER A 382 -26.86 28.76 11.33
CA SER A 382 -26.25 29.85 10.53
C SER A 382 -24.99 29.41 9.76
N VAL A 383 -24.24 28.43 10.27
CA VAL A 383 -23.10 27.82 9.55
C VAL A 383 -23.59 26.89 8.43
N LEU A 384 -24.67 26.12 8.64
CA LEU A 384 -25.18 25.22 7.60
C LEU A 384 -25.90 25.94 6.45
N THR A 385 -26.56 27.07 6.70
CA THR A 385 -27.35 27.77 5.67
C THR A 385 -26.54 28.69 4.75
N LEU A 386 -25.32 29.08 5.15
CA LEU A 386 -24.43 29.96 4.36
C LEU A 386 -23.29 29.22 3.63
N VAL A 387 -23.07 27.92 3.88
CA VAL A 387 -22.19 27.04 3.07
C VAL A 387 -22.92 26.54 1.81
N GLY A 388 -23.91 27.30 1.34
CA GLY A 388 -24.69 26.99 0.15
C GLY A 388 -23.79 26.76 -1.07
N SER A 389 -23.59 25.49 -1.46
CA SER A 389 -23.37 24.96 -2.82
C SER A 389 -22.35 25.60 -3.77
N SER A 390 -21.60 26.64 -3.36
CA SER A 390 -20.94 27.56 -4.31
C SER A 390 -19.43 27.72 -4.12
N MET A 391 -18.81 27.15 -3.08
CA MET A 391 -17.36 27.33 -2.84
C MET A 391 -16.52 26.04 -2.91
N LEU A 392 -17.14 24.86 -2.80
CA LEU A 392 -16.45 23.57 -2.97
C LEU A 392 -17.11 22.80 -4.11
N SER A 393 -16.71 23.11 -5.33
CA SER A 393 -17.11 22.30 -6.47
C SER A 393 -16.41 20.94 -6.38
N LEU A 394 -17.10 19.96 -5.81
CA LEU A 394 -16.72 18.54 -5.81
C LEU A 394 -16.29 18.07 -7.22
N ASN A 395 -16.85 18.69 -8.26
CA ASN A 395 -16.44 18.50 -9.64
C ASN A 395 -14.94 18.81 -9.88
N PHE A 396 -14.38 19.92 -9.38
CA PHE A 396 -12.93 20.21 -9.55
C PHE A 396 -12.07 19.22 -8.78
N VAL A 397 -12.52 18.75 -7.62
CA VAL A 397 -11.85 17.73 -6.82
C VAL A 397 -11.81 16.41 -7.58
N SER A 398 -12.93 15.99 -8.17
CA SER A 398 -13.01 14.79 -9.01
C SER A 398 -12.08 14.88 -10.22
N ILE A 399 -11.94 16.07 -10.83
CA ILE A 399 -11.01 16.34 -11.93
C ILE A 399 -9.56 16.23 -11.44
N GLY A 400 -9.24 16.79 -10.26
CA GLY A 400 -7.92 16.66 -9.65
C GLY A 400 -7.55 15.20 -9.37
N PHE A 401 -8.46 14.44 -8.74
CA PHE A 401 -8.32 13.00 -8.51
C PHE A 401 -8.12 12.22 -9.81
N PHE A 402 -8.88 12.54 -10.86
CA PHE A 402 -8.72 11.94 -12.19
C PHE A 402 -7.31 12.16 -12.76
N PHE A 403 -6.77 13.38 -12.72
CA PHE A 403 -5.43 13.66 -13.22
C PHE A 403 -4.34 12.92 -12.45
N ILE A 404 -4.48 12.79 -11.12
CA ILE A 404 -3.56 11.99 -10.33
C ILE A 404 -3.62 10.52 -10.75
N CYS A 405 -4.82 9.96 -10.89
CA CYS A 405 -5.00 8.58 -11.33
C CYS A 405 -4.39 8.34 -12.72
N VAL A 406 -4.57 9.26 -13.67
CA VAL A 406 -3.95 9.18 -15.01
C VAL A 406 -2.42 9.12 -14.90
N GLY A 407 -1.81 10.00 -14.08
CA GLY A 407 -0.37 9.98 -13.83
C GLY A 407 0.11 8.62 -13.31
N LEU A 408 -0.61 8.04 -12.34
CA LEU A 408 -0.28 6.73 -11.77
C LEU A 408 -0.50 5.58 -12.75
N PHE A 409 -1.55 5.62 -13.57
CA PHE A 409 -1.85 4.59 -14.56
C PHE A 409 -0.81 4.54 -15.68
N ILE A 410 -0.25 5.69 -16.08
CA ILE A 410 0.89 5.74 -16.98
C ILE A 410 2.08 5.00 -16.33
N LYS A 411 2.44 5.31 -15.09
CA LYS A 411 3.56 4.63 -14.37
C LYS A 411 3.32 3.12 -14.18
N LEU A 412 2.08 2.71 -13.92
CA LEU A 412 1.68 1.30 -13.77
C LEU A 412 1.53 0.56 -15.11
N SER A 413 1.68 1.23 -16.25
CA SER A 413 1.49 0.67 -17.61
C SER A 413 0.10 0.05 -17.82
N ILE A 414 -0.94 0.63 -17.21
CA ILE A 414 -2.32 0.19 -17.40
C ILE A 414 -2.81 0.70 -18.75
N ALA A 415 -3.48 -0.15 -19.53
CA ALA A 415 -4.03 0.28 -20.80
C ALA A 415 -5.25 1.22 -20.60
N PRO A 416 -5.40 2.28 -21.42
CA PRO A 416 -4.73 2.54 -22.69
C PRO A 416 -3.31 3.12 -22.59
N PHE A 417 -2.84 3.55 -21.43
CA PHE A 417 -1.57 4.27 -21.21
C PHE A 417 -0.29 3.40 -21.22
N HIS A 418 -0.37 2.20 -21.83
CA HIS A 418 0.67 1.17 -21.81
C HIS A 418 1.76 1.32 -22.88
N PHE A 419 1.59 2.21 -23.87
CA PHE A 419 2.41 2.26 -25.09
C PHE A 419 3.92 2.33 -24.84
N TRP A 420 4.35 3.03 -23.78
CA TRP A 420 5.77 3.15 -23.44
C TRP A 420 6.40 1.83 -23.00
N SER A 421 5.63 0.97 -22.32
CA SER A 421 6.17 -0.22 -21.67
C SER A 421 6.74 -1.23 -22.66
N LEU A 422 6.13 -1.34 -23.85
CA LEU A 422 6.54 -2.27 -24.91
C LEU A 422 7.95 -1.96 -25.41
N ASP A 423 8.16 -0.71 -25.82
CA ASP A 423 9.44 -0.24 -26.37
C ASP A 423 10.53 -0.20 -25.29
N VAL A 424 10.17 0.23 -24.07
CA VAL A 424 11.11 0.37 -22.96
C VAL A 424 11.59 -1.00 -22.48
N TYR A 425 10.68 -1.98 -22.41
CA TYR A 425 11.06 -3.34 -22.03
C TYR A 425 11.92 -3.99 -23.11
N GLU A 426 11.70 -3.70 -24.38
CA GLU A 426 12.52 -4.30 -25.43
C GLU A 426 13.92 -3.67 -25.53
N GLY A 427 13.98 -2.34 -25.55
CA GLY A 427 15.20 -1.58 -25.82
C GLY A 427 16.17 -1.50 -24.64
N SER A 428 15.66 -1.57 -23.41
CA SER A 428 16.52 -1.45 -22.23
C SER A 428 17.32 -2.74 -21.93
N PRO A 429 18.46 -2.62 -21.23
CA PRO A 429 19.29 -3.75 -20.85
C PRO A 429 18.53 -4.86 -20.10
N ASN A 430 18.94 -6.11 -20.25
CA ASN A 430 18.25 -7.27 -19.64
C ASN A 430 18.13 -7.15 -18.10
N THR A 431 19.11 -6.52 -17.46
CA THR A 431 19.12 -6.28 -16.01
C THR A 431 18.13 -5.21 -15.60
N THR A 432 17.91 -4.18 -16.42
CA THR A 432 17.00 -3.07 -16.10
C THR A 432 15.56 -3.49 -16.32
N THR A 433 15.29 -4.21 -17.41
CA THR A 433 13.99 -4.80 -17.71
C THR A 433 13.53 -5.73 -16.61
N PHE A 434 14.46 -6.51 -16.06
CA PHE A 434 14.19 -7.37 -14.91
C PHE A 434 13.74 -6.54 -13.70
N PHE A 435 14.46 -5.47 -13.36
CA PHE A 435 14.09 -4.62 -12.23
C PHE A 435 12.72 -3.96 -12.45
N PHE A 436 12.50 -3.38 -13.64
CA PHE A 436 11.25 -2.71 -14.03
C PHE A 436 10.03 -3.62 -13.92
N ALA A 437 10.17 -4.88 -14.32
CA ALA A 437 9.06 -5.81 -14.39
C ALA A 437 8.59 -6.28 -13.00
N VAL A 438 9.48 -6.30 -12.01
CA VAL A 438 9.27 -7.01 -10.73
C VAL A 438 9.04 -6.05 -9.56
N VAL A 439 9.99 -5.17 -9.25
CA VAL A 439 10.05 -4.49 -7.94
C VAL A 439 9.12 -3.25 -7.82
N PRO A 440 9.05 -2.32 -8.79
CA PRO A 440 8.36 -1.03 -8.62
C PRO A 440 6.85 -1.11 -8.44
N LYS A 441 6.21 -2.18 -8.94
CA LYS A 441 4.75 -2.25 -9.00
C LYS A 441 4.11 -2.22 -7.62
N ILE A 442 4.73 -2.84 -6.62
CA ILE A 442 4.15 -2.96 -5.28
C ILE A 442 3.96 -1.59 -4.61
N SER A 443 4.96 -0.71 -4.68
CA SER A 443 4.89 0.60 -4.03
C SER A 443 3.90 1.55 -4.72
N LEU A 444 3.80 1.48 -6.05
CA LEU A 444 2.80 2.24 -6.81
C LEU A 444 1.37 1.80 -6.46
N PHE A 445 1.13 0.50 -6.23
CA PHE A 445 -0.17 0.02 -5.76
C PHE A 445 -0.45 0.39 -4.29
N VAL A 446 0.57 0.47 -3.43
CA VAL A 446 0.40 1.01 -2.05
C VAL A 446 -0.07 2.45 -2.11
N LEU A 447 0.56 3.28 -2.94
CA LEU A 447 0.15 4.67 -3.10
C LEU A 447 -1.26 4.78 -3.70
N LEU A 448 -1.58 3.98 -4.73
CA LEU A 448 -2.92 3.95 -5.31
C LEU A 448 -3.98 3.60 -4.25
N MET A 449 -3.67 2.66 -3.34
CA MET A 449 -4.53 2.31 -2.22
C MET A 449 -4.65 3.45 -1.21
N ARG A 450 -3.55 4.07 -0.74
CA ARG A 450 -3.60 5.21 0.19
C ARG A 450 -4.45 6.36 -0.39
N LEU A 451 -4.32 6.59 -1.69
CA LEU A 451 -5.09 7.61 -2.36
C LEU A 451 -6.58 7.23 -2.44
N CYS A 452 -6.94 6.06 -2.96
CA CYS A 452 -8.36 5.75 -3.20
C CYS A 452 -9.11 5.29 -1.94
N TYR A 453 -8.49 4.52 -1.05
CA TYR A 453 -9.17 3.93 0.12
C TYR A 453 -9.04 4.75 1.39
N VAL A 454 -7.94 5.49 1.59
CA VAL A 454 -7.78 6.31 2.80
C VAL A 454 -8.34 7.71 2.58
N SER A 455 -7.90 8.42 1.53
CA SER A 455 -8.28 9.83 1.32
C SER A 455 -9.55 10.00 0.48
N PHE A 456 -9.67 9.35 -0.69
CA PHE A 456 -10.75 9.59 -1.65
C PHE A 456 -11.82 8.49 -1.73
N TYR A 457 -12.08 7.77 -0.63
CA TYR A 457 -12.96 6.58 -0.65
C TYR A 457 -14.35 6.86 -1.21
N GLN A 458 -14.99 7.96 -0.79
CA GLN A 458 -16.34 8.29 -1.22
C GLN A 458 -16.42 8.61 -2.73
N ILE A 459 -15.50 9.44 -3.23
CA ILE A 459 -15.40 9.78 -4.66
C ILE A 459 -15.09 8.53 -5.49
N PHE A 460 -14.19 7.68 -4.97
CA PHE A 460 -13.81 6.44 -5.63
C PHE A 460 -15.00 5.49 -5.80
N VAL A 461 -15.73 5.19 -4.72
CA VAL A 461 -16.86 4.25 -4.74
C VAL A 461 -18.04 4.79 -5.56
N ASN A 462 -18.37 6.07 -5.42
CA ASN A 462 -19.55 6.63 -6.07
C ASN A 462 -19.35 6.88 -7.57
N ASP A 463 -18.23 7.51 -7.96
CA ASP A 463 -18.05 8.02 -9.32
C ASP A 463 -17.08 7.18 -10.14
N PHE A 464 -15.99 6.68 -9.53
CA PHE A 464 -14.85 6.13 -10.28
C PHE A 464 -14.79 4.60 -10.36
N GLN A 465 -15.52 3.88 -9.51
CA GLN A 465 -15.43 2.42 -9.41
C GLN A 465 -15.65 1.71 -10.76
N ILE A 466 -16.65 2.16 -11.53
CA ILE A 466 -16.98 1.60 -12.85
C ILE A 466 -15.85 1.81 -13.86
N TYR A 467 -15.20 2.98 -13.84
CA TYR A 467 -14.07 3.27 -14.73
C TYR A 467 -12.85 2.39 -14.43
N PHE A 468 -12.57 2.13 -13.15
CA PHE A 468 -11.48 1.22 -12.75
C PHE A 468 -11.74 -0.20 -13.23
N PHE A 469 -12.97 -0.72 -13.11
CA PHE A 469 -13.34 -2.01 -13.69
C PHE A 469 -13.15 -2.04 -15.22
N ALA A 470 -13.58 -0.98 -15.91
CA ALA A 470 -13.42 -0.88 -17.36
C ALA A 470 -11.95 -0.90 -17.79
N LEU A 471 -11.08 -0.13 -17.12
CA LEU A 471 -9.64 -0.11 -17.35
C LEU A 471 -8.96 -1.45 -17.03
N ALA A 472 -9.42 -2.13 -15.98
CA ALA A 472 -8.93 -3.46 -15.62
C ALA A 472 -9.23 -4.49 -16.71
N VAL A 473 -10.47 -4.53 -17.22
CA VAL A 473 -10.83 -5.43 -18.33
C VAL A 473 -10.08 -5.07 -19.61
N LEU A 474 -9.95 -3.78 -19.92
CA LEU A 474 -9.26 -3.30 -21.13
C LEU A 474 -7.77 -3.64 -21.12
N SER A 475 -7.11 -3.56 -19.96
CA SER A 475 -5.71 -3.99 -19.80
C SER A 475 -5.53 -5.50 -19.89
N ILE A 476 -6.45 -6.29 -19.32
CA ILE A 476 -6.45 -7.76 -19.51
C ILE A 476 -6.66 -8.10 -21.00
N PHE A 477 -7.56 -7.40 -21.67
CA PHE A 477 -7.85 -7.61 -23.09
C PHE A 477 -6.64 -7.32 -23.98
N ILE A 478 -6.02 -6.16 -23.84
CA ILE A 478 -4.85 -5.76 -24.63
C ILE A 478 -3.64 -6.65 -24.31
N GLY A 479 -3.41 -6.96 -23.03
CA GLY A 479 -2.32 -7.84 -22.62
C GLY A 479 -2.45 -9.26 -23.16
N SER A 480 -3.66 -9.83 -23.11
CA SER A 480 -3.92 -11.20 -23.57
C SER A 480 -3.82 -11.34 -25.10
N LEU A 481 -4.43 -10.41 -25.86
CA LEU A 481 -4.39 -10.47 -27.33
C LEU A 481 -3.04 -10.04 -27.89
N GLY A 482 -2.44 -8.97 -27.36
CA GLY A 482 -1.16 -8.46 -27.85
C GLY A 482 -0.02 -9.48 -27.68
N GLY A 483 -0.05 -10.27 -26.61
CA GLY A 483 0.93 -11.33 -26.35
C GLY A 483 0.89 -12.51 -27.35
N LEU A 484 -0.26 -12.76 -28.00
CA LEU A 484 -0.41 -13.86 -28.95
C LEU A 484 0.44 -13.68 -30.20
N GLU A 485 0.68 -12.46 -30.67
CA GLU A 485 1.44 -12.25 -31.91
C GLU A 485 2.95 -12.17 -31.67
N GLN A 486 3.38 -11.90 -30.43
CA GLN A 486 4.78 -11.61 -30.14
C GLN A 486 5.71 -12.81 -30.31
N ARG A 487 6.85 -12.55 -30.96
CA ARG A 487 7.97 -13.51 -31.11
C ARG A 487 9.15 -13.25 -30.19
N LYS A 488 9.37 -11.98 -29.83
CA LYS A 488 10.46 -11.57 -28.94
C LYS A 488 10.03 -11.85 -27.49
N LEU A 489 10.95 -12.39 -26.70
CA LEU A 489 10.64 -12.84 -25.35
C LEU A 489 10.36 -11.65 -24.41
N LYS A 490 11.14 -10.57 -24.51
CA LYS A 490 10.93 -9.35 -23.69
C LYS A 490 9.61 -8.65 -23.97
N THR A 491 9.20 -8.51 -25.23
CA THR A 491 7.92 -7.87 -25.56
C THR A 491 6.74 -8.72 -25.12
N LEU A 492 6.85 -10.05 -25.25
CA LEU A 492 5.85 -10.97 -24.71
C LEU A 492 5.71 -10.80 -23.19
N LEU A 493 6.83 -10.64 -22.46
CA LEU A 493 6.79 -10.34 -21.03
C LEU A 493 6.15 -8.99 -20.74
N ALA A 494 6.41 -7.95 -21.54
CA ALA A 494 5.77 -6.65 -21.37
C ALA A 494 4.24 -6.77 -21.44
N TYR A 495 3.71 -7.45 -22.46
CA TYR A 495 2.27 -7.75 -22.57
C TYR A 495 1.74 -8.58 -21.40
N SER A 496 2.48 -9.60 -20.96
CA SER A 496 2.08 -10.34 -19.76
C SER A 496 1.96 -9.42 -18.55
N SER A 497 2.92 -8.51 -18.38
CA SER A 497 2.98 -7.59 -17.26
C SER A 497 1.78 -6.61 -17.26
N ILE A 498 1.29 -6.22 -18.44
CA ILE A 498 0.07 -5.40 -18.64
C ILE A 498 -1.18 -6.21 -18.27
N SER A 499 -1.25 -7.49 -18.65
CA SER A 499 -2.38 -8.35 -18.25
C SER A 499 -2.42 -8.59 -16.74
N HIS A 500 -1.25 -8.78 -16.11
CA HIS A 500 -1.13 -8.97 -14.66
C HIS A 500 -1.50 -7.71 -13.87
N THR A 501 -1.10 -6.52 -14.34
CA THR A 501 -1.57 -5.27 -13.72
C THR A 501 -3.06 -5.08 -13.87
N GLY A 502 -3.66 -5.57 -14.97
CA GLY A 502 -5.12 -5.61 -15.13
C GLY A 502 -5.83 -6.49 -14.11
N TYR A 503 -5.35 -7.71 -13.83
CA TYR A 503 -5.93 -8.56 -12.77
C TYR A 503 -5.77 -7.94 -11.37
N LEU A 504 -4.67 -7.25 -11.11
CA LEU A 504 -4.46 -6.51 -9.86
C LEU A 504 -5.48 -5.36 -9.71
N LEU A 505 -5.65 -4.58 -10.78
CA LEU A 505 -6.62 -3.48 -10.80
C LEU A 505 -8.06 -3.98 -10.65
N LEU A 506 -8.37 -5.17 -11.21
CA LEU A 506 -9.69 -5.81 -11.10
C LEU A 506 -10.05 -6.16 -9.64
N SER A 507 -9.08 -6.65 -8.87
CA SER A 507 -9.25 -6.90 -7.43
C SER A 507 -9.43 -5.60 -6.65
N PHE A 508 -8.63 -4.58 -7.01
CA PHE A 508 -8.66 -3.25 -6.40
C PHE A 508 -10.00 -2.52 -6.59
N SER A 509 -10.62 -2.65 -7.77
CA SER A 509 -11.88 -1.99 -8.12
C SER A 509 -13.09 -2.44 -7.31
N THR A 510 -12.99 -3.51 -6.51
CA THR A 510 -14.11 -4.04 -5.73
C THR A 510 -14.55 -3.14 -4.57
N GLY A 511 -13.71 -2.21 -4.10
CA GLY A 511 -14.02 -1.32 -2.99
C GLY A 511 -13.99 -2.01 -1.61
N ASN A 512 -13.62 -3.29 -1.54
CA ASN A 512 -13.70 -4.10 -0.33
C ASN A 512 -12.29 -4.44 0.22
N ILE A 513 -12.22 -4.63 1.54
CA ILE A 513 -10.98 -5.03 2.24
C ILE A 513 -10.45 -6.37 1.71
N GLU A 514 -11.35 -7.34 1.46
CA GLU A 514 -10.98 -8.63 0.85
C GLU A 514 -10.31 -8.45 -0.52
N GLY A 515 -10.74 -7.47 -1.31
CA GLY A 515 -10.18 -7.19 -2.63
C GLY A 515 -8.78 -6.57 -2.57
N LEU A 516 -8.55 -5.69 -1.59
CA LEU A 516 -7.21 -5.17 -1.31
C LEU A 516 -6.25 -6.28 -0.86
N GLN A 517 -6.72 -7.17 0.00
CA GLN A 517 -5.92 -8.30 0.48
C GLN A 517 -5.48 -9.19 -0.68
N MET A 518 -6.43 -9.57 -1.55
CA MET A 518 -6.15 -10.39 -2.72
C MET A 518 -5.22 -9.69 -3.73
N MET A 519 -5.31 -8.36 -3.86
CA MET A 519 -4.40 -7.58 -4.70
C MET A 519 -2.95 -7.69 -4.21
N PHE A 520 -2.68 -7.45 -2.92
CA PHE A 520 -1.32 -7.53 -2.39
C PHE A 520 -0.78 -8.96 -2.38
N TYR A 521 -1.63 -9.95 -2.08
CA TYR A 521 -1.28 -11.36 -2.21
C TYR A 521 -0.86 -11.71 -3.64
N TYR A 522 -1.61 -11.23 -4.64
CA TYR A 522 -1.26 -11.40 -6.05
C TYR A 522 0.07 -10.74 -6.41
N LEU A 523 0.30 -9.50 -5.98
CA LEU A 523 1.56 -8.78 -6.21
C LEU A 523 2.76 -9.55 -5.67
N ALA A 524 2.66 -10.11 -4.46
CA ALA A 524 3.74 -10.86 -3.84
C ALA A 524 4.15 -12.08 -4.68
N ILE A 525 3.18 -12.86 -5.17
CA ILE A 525 3.48 -14.04 -5.97
C ILE A 525 3.88 -13.67 -7.40
N TYR A 526 3.32 -12.60 -7.96
CA TYR A 526 3.81 -12.02 -9.21
C TYR A 526 5.29 -11.63 -9.09
N MET A 527 5.73 -11.05 -7.96
CA MET A 527 7.15 -10.74 -7.76
C MET A 527 8.02 -12.00 -7.69
N ILE A 528 7.60 -13.03 -6.96
CA ILE A 528 8.36 -14.29 -6.83
C ILE A 528 8.44 -15.03 -8.18
N SER A 529 7.33 -15.12 -8.91
CA SER A 529 7.30 -15.71 -10.26
C SER A 529 8.08 -14.88 -11.29
N GLY A 530 8.09 -13.55 -11.15
CA GLY A 530 8.92 -12.67 -11.96
C GLY A 530 10.42 -12.85 -11.68
N LEU A 531 10.83 -12.92 -10.41
CA LEU A 531 12.22 -13.18 -10.00
C LEU A 531 12.73 -14.51 -10.56
N THR A 532 11.95 -15.58 -10.45
CA THR A 532 12.30 -16.90 -10.99
C THR A 532 12.44 -16.88 -12.52
N PHE A 533 11.46 -16.31 -13.23
CA PHE A 533 11.49 -16.24 -14.69
C PHE A 533 12.71 -15.47 -15.19
N TRP A 534 12.93 -14.27 -14.65
CA TRP A 534 14.04 -13.42 -15.07
C TRP A 534 15.41 -13.96 -14.66
N ALA A 535 15.52 -14.66 -13.53
CA ALA A 535 16.75 -15.37 -13.17
C ALA A 535 17.11 -16.43 -14.22
N VAL A 536 16.14 -17.24 -14.64
CA VAL A 536 16.33 -18.22 -15.73
C VAL A 536 16.69 -17.50 -17.04
N TYR A 537 15.96 -16.43 -17.38
CA TYR A 537 16.24 -15.64 -18.58
C TYR A 537 17.66 -15.09 -18.59
N LEU A 538 18.19 -14.58 -17.48
CA LEU A 538 19.55 -14.04 -17.41
C LEU A 538 20.62 -15.14 -17.47
N PHE A 539 20.40 -16.28 -16.81
CA PHE A 539 21.41 -17.34 -16.74
C PHE A 539 21.58 -18.14 -18.04
N LEU A 540 20.63 -18.01 -18.97
CA LEU A 540 20.72 -18.59 -20.30
C LEU A 540 21.81 -17.90 -21.15
N ILE A 541 23.04 -18.38 -21.08
CA ILE A 541 24.15 -17.89 -21.91
C ILE A 541 24.40 -18.86 -23.06
N ASN A 542 24.29 -18.35 -24.29
CA ASN A 542 24.57 -19.12 -25.50
C ASN A 542 26.08 -19.34 -25.64
N LYS A 543 26.51 -20.54 -26.05
CA LYS A 543 27.93 -20.86 -26.29
C LYS A 543 28.56 -20.01 -27.40
N ASP A 544 27.78 -19.63 -28.40
CA ASP A 544 28.27 -18.91 -29.59
C ASP A 544 28.26 -17.38 -29.41
N ASP A 545 27.43 -16.85 -28.50
CA ASP A 545 27.26 -15.39 -28.29
C ASP A 545 28.37 -14.80 -27.40
N VAL A 546 29.41 -15.55 -27.04
CA VAL A 546 30.60 -15.02 -26.36
C VAL A 546 31.25 -13.89 -27.18
N TYR A 547 31.04 -13.87 -28.49
CA TYR A 547 31.62 -12.88 -29.41
C TYR A 547 30.59 -11.97 -30.12
N PHE A 548 29.33 -12.36 -30.24
CA PHE A 548 28.27 -11.56 -30.87
C PHE A 548 27.13 -11.30 -29.89
N ASN A 549 27.09 -10.07 -29.35
CA ASN A 549 26.07 -9.58 -28.42
C ASN A 549 24.67 -9.48 -29.05
N LYS A 550 24.00 -10.59 -29.35
CA LYS A 550 22.54 -10.59 -29.51
C LYS A 550 21.90 -10.55 -28.13
N ASN A 551 21.67 -9.33 -27.64
CA ASN A 551 21.09 -9.06 -26.32
C ASN A 551 19.64 -9.56 -26.15
N ASN A 552 18.90 -9.71 -27.25
CA ASN A 552 17.47 -10.02 -27.24
C ASN A 552 17.24 -11.47 -27.70
N LYS A 553 16.63 -12.26 -26.82
CA LYS A 553 16.29 -13.66 -27.09
C LYS A 553 14.92 -13.75 -27.74
N GLU A 554 14.83 -14.57 -28.78
CA GLU A 554 13.58 -14.89 -29.45
C GLU A 554 13.03 -16.22 -28.92
N LEU A 555 11.75 -16.48 -29.16
CA LEU A 555 11.13 -17.77 -28.83
C LEU A 555 11.93 -18.95 -29.43
N GLY A 556 12.39 -18.81 -30.68
CA GLY A 556 13.15 -19.86 -31.38
C GLY A 556 14.51 -20.19 -30.76
N ASP A 557 15.08 -19.31 -29.91
CA ASP A 557 16.33 -19.61 -29.22
C ASP A 557 16.16 -20.69 -28.14
N LEU A 558 14.94 -20.88 -27.63
CA LEU A 558 14.66 -21.77 -26.51
C LEU A 558 14.51 -23.25 -26.89
N VAL A 559 14.51 -23.60 -28.18
CA VAL A 559 14.16 -24.95 -28.66
C VAL A 559 15.06 -26.05 -28.09
N LEU A 560 16.38 -25.81 -28.00
CA LEU A 560 17.35 -26.81 -27.51
C LEU A 560 17.67 -26.69 -26.01
N LEU A 561 16.86 -25.91 -25.27
CA LEU A 561 17.09 -25.70 -23.84
C LEU A 561 16.87 -26.97 -23.02
N LYS A 562 15.87 -27.78 -23.38
CA LYS A 562 15.60 -29.08 -22.74
C LYS A 562 16.76 -30.06 -22.89
N GLU A 563 17.38 -30.12 -24.06
CA GLU A 563 18.49 -31.05 -24.34
C GLU A 563 19.78 -30.60 -23.67
N SER A 564 20.03 -29.29 -23.62
CA SER A 564 21.24 -28.73 -23.01
C SER A 564 21.17 -28.68 -21.47
N ASN A 565 20.07 -28.19 -20.91
CA ASN A 565 19.87 -28.01 -19.47
C ASN A 565 18.42 -28.41 -19.08
N PRO A 566 18.14 -29.71 -18.88
CA PRO A 566 16.77 -30.19 -18.65
C PRO A 566 16.13 -29.64 -17.37
N MET A 567 16.92 -29.43 -16.31
CA MET A 567 16.41 -28.87 -15.06
C MET A 567 16.00 -27.40 -15.21
N LEU A 568 16.73 -26.62 -16.01
CA LEU A 568 16.40 -25.23 -16.27
C LEU A 568 15.11 -25.12 -17.11
N ALA A 569 14.95 -26.01 -18.09
CA ALA A 569 13.71 -26.13 -18.86
C ALA A 569 12.52 -26.42 -17.93
N PHE A 570 12.68 -27.39 -17.02
CA PHE A 570 11.65 -27.74 -16.06
C PHE A 570 11.26 -26.54 -15.17
N ILE A 571 12.23 -25.83 -14.60
CA ILE A 571 11.96 -24.66 -13.76
C ILE A 571 11.27 -23.55 -14.57
N LEU A 572 11.70 -23.29 -15.80
CA LEU A 572 11.04 -22.34 -16.69
C LEU A 572 9.59 -22.74 -16.98
N THR A 573 9.30 -24.03 -17.17
CA THR A 573 7.91 -24.47 -17.38
C THR A 573 7.05 -24.34 -16.12
N MET A 574 7.61 -24.64 -14.95
CA MET A 574 6.91 -24.44 -13.68
C MET A 574 6.57 -22.97 -13.45
N THR A 575 7.49 -22.05 -13.76
CA THR A 575 7.21 -20.61 -13.62
C THR A 575 6.17 -20.14 -14.63
N LEU A 576 6.25 -20.58 -15.90
CA LEU A 576 5.26 -20.24 -16.92
C LEU A 576 3.86 -20.75 -16.59
N PHE A 577 3.74 -21.99 -16.09
CA PHE A 577 2.45 -22.51 -15.65
C PHE A 577 1.90 -21.76 -14.43
N SER A 578 2.77 -21.31 -13.51
CA SER A 578 2.36 -20.46 -12.40
C SER A 578 1.84 -19.11 -12.91
N ILE A 579 2.56 -18.45 -13.81
CA ILE A 579 2.14 -17.16 -14.39
C ILE A 579 0.84 -17.31 -15.20
N ALA A 580 0.72 -18.40 -15.97
CA ALA A 580 -0.50 -18.73 -16.71
C ALA A 580 -1.70 -19.00 -15.78
N GLY A 581 -1.45 -19.51 -14.57
CA GLY A 581 -2.47 -19.88 -13.60
C GLY A 581 -3.11 -21.22 -13.90
N ILE A 582 -2.28 -22.24 -14.14
CA ILE A 582 -2.72 -23.63 -14.38
C ILE A 582 -2.62 -24.41 -13.05
N PRO A 583 -3.67 -25.17 -12.64
CA PRO A 583 -3.61 -26.01 -11.45
C PRO A 583 -2.55 -27.11 -11.62
N PRO A 584 -1.75 -27.45 -10.59
CA PRO A 584 -1.91 -27.10 -9.16
C PRO A 584 -1.22 -25.79 -8.71
N LEU A 585 -0.51 -25.06 -9.56
CA LEU A 585 0.43 -24.01 -9.11
C LEU A 585 -0.21 -22.79 -8.47
N VAL A 586 0.58 -22.04 -7.69
CA VAL A 586 0.14 -20.88 -6.90
C VAL A 586 -0.63 -19.85 -7.71
N GLY A 587 -0.19 -19.53 -8.92
CA GLY A 587 -0.87 -18.50 -9.70
C GLY A 587 -2.31 -18.84 -10.09
N PHE A 588 -2.70 -20.13 -10.06
CA PHE A 588 -4.11 -20.52 -10.18
C PHE A 588 -4.91 -20.09 -8.94
N LEU A 589 -4.41 -20.36 -7.74
CA LEU A 589 -5.07 -20.03 -6.46
C LEU A 589 -5.37 -18.54 -6.35
N ILE A 590 -4.43 -17.71 -6.78
CA ILE A 590 -4.59 -16.26 -6.70
C ILE A 590 -5.59 -15.75 -7.73
N LYS A 591 -5.52 -16.22 -8.99
CA LYS A 591 -6.50 -15.80 -10.01
C LYS A 591 -7.92 -16.21 -9.60
N LEU A 592 -8.07 -17.40 -9.05
CA LEU A 592 -9.32 -17.86 -8.46
C LEU A 592 -9.79 -16.91 -7.34
N GLY A 593 -8.90 -16.53 -6.43
CA GLY A 593 -9.23 -15.60 -5.35
C GLY A 593 -9.58 -14.19 -5.83
N VAL A 594 -8.93 -13.68 -6.89
CA VAL A 594 -9.30 -12.39 -7.50
C VAL A 594 -10.72 -12.47 -8.06
N PHE A 595 -11.05 -13.54 -8.79
CA PHE A 595 -12.41 -13.70 -9.33
C PHE A 595 -13.46 -13.92 -8.25
N SER A 596 -13.13 -14.60 -7.15
CA SER A 596 -14.09 -14.81 -6.05
C SER A 596 -14.48 -13.49 -5.39
N VAL A 597 -13.53 -12.57 -5.17
CA VAL A 597 -13.83 -11.23 -4.63
C VAL A 597 -14.69 -10.42 -5.60
N VAL A 598 -14.40 -10.45 -6.91
CA VAL A 598 -15.19 -9.70 -7.90
C VAL A 598 -16.62 -10.22 -8.02
N VAL A 599 -16.80 -11.54 -7.89
CA VAL A 599 -18.14 -12.16 -7.84
C VAL A 599 -18.87 -11.75 -6.56
N LYS A 600 -18.19 -11.67 -5.42
CA LYS A 600 -18.77 -11.17 -4.17
C LYS A 600 -19.19 -9.70 -4.26
N SER A 601 -18.49 -8.88 -5.05
CA SER A 601 -18.85 -7.47 -5.29
C SER A 601 -19.95 -7.28 -6.35
N SER A 602 -20.73 -8.32 -6.67
CA SER A 602 -21.85 -8.33 -7.66
C SER A 602 -21.47 -8.06 -9.13
N ALA A 603 -20.18 -7.99 -9.46
CA ALA A 603 -19.69 -7.67 -10.80
C ALA A 603 -19.55 -8.93 -11.70
N TYR A 604 -20.65 -9.66 -11.91
CA TYR A 604 -20.63 -10.97 -12.60
C TYR A 604 -20.19 -10.92 -14.06
N LEU A 605 -20.59 -9.89 -14.82
CA LEU A 605 -20.23 -9.77 -16.23
C LEU A 605 -18.73 -9.55 -16.41
N ILE A 606 -18.15 -8.71 -15.54
CA ILE A 606 -16.73 -8.36 -15.54
C ILE A 606 -15.88 -9.59 -15.19
N SER A 607 -16.31 -10.39 -14.21
CA SER A 607 -15.61 -11.63 -13.87
C SER A 607 -15.68 -12.66 -15.01
N LEU A 608 -16.83 -12.81 -15.66
CA LEU A 608 -16.98 -13.74 -16.79
C LEU A 608 -16.08 -13.36 -17.97
N VAL A 609 -16.07 -12.08 -18.37
CA VAL A 609 -15.22 -11.58 -19.46
C VAL A 609 -13.75 -11.75 -19.12
N SER A 610 -13.33 -11.41 -17.91
CA SER A 610 -11.94 -11.56 -17.49
C SER A 610 -11.49 -13.03 -17.44
N ILE A 611 -12.35 -13.96 -17.01
CA ILE A 611 -12.06 -15.40 -17.07
C ILE A 611 -11.83 -15.86 -18.51
N LEU A 612 -12.67 -15.45 -19.47
CA LEU A 612 -12.48 -15.80 -20.88
C LEU A 612 -11.14 -15.27 -21.43
N LEU A 613 -10.77 -14.04 -21.09
CA LEU A 613 -9.49 -13.46 -21.48
C LEU A 613 -8.29 -14.16 -20.83
N THR A 614 -8.47 -14.72 -19.62
CA THR A 614 -7.41 -15.54 -19.02
C THR A 614 -7.11 -16.77 -19.87
N VAL A 615 -8.15 -17.44 -20.40
CA VAL A 615 -7.99 -18.62 -21.24
C VAL A 615 -7.28 -18.27 -22.55
N ILE A 616 -7.53 -17.08 -23.09
CA ILE A 616 -6.78 -16.58 -24.25
C ILE A 616 -5.30 -16.34 -23.87
N SER A 617 -5.04 -15.76 -22.70
CA SER A 617 -3.66 -15.53 -22.24
C SER A 617 -2.87 -16.81 -21.97
N THR A 618 -3.51 -17.89 -21.50
CA THR A 618 -2.81 -19.17 -21.25
C THR A 618 -2.22 -19.76 -22.53
N PHE A 619 -2.82 -19.49 -23.69
CA PHE A 619 -2.35 -19.99 -24.98
C PHE A 619 -0.91 -19.56 -25.30
N TYR A 620 -0.55 -18.28 -25.09
CA TYR A 620 0.82 -17.85 -25.43
C TYR A 620 1.88 -18.40 -24.45
N TYR A 621 1.52 -18.69 -23.19
CA TYR A 621 2.41 -19.40 -22.27
C TYR A 621 2.60 -20.85 -22.68
N ILE A 622 1.50 -21.56 -23.01
CA ILE A 622 1.54 -22.94 -23.50
C ILE A 622 2.35 -23.01 -24.80
N ARG A 623 2.24 -22.02 -25.68
CA ARG A 623 3.07 -21.92 -26.89
C ARG A 623 4.56 -21.90 -26.54
N LEU A 624 4.98 -21.16 -25.52
CA LEU A 624 6.38 -21.10 -25.10
C LEU A 624 6.85 -22.48 -24.58
N ILE A 625 5.99 -23.18 -23.84
CA ILE A 625 6.25 -24.55 -23.37
C ILE A 625 6.31 -25.55 -24.53
N LYS A 626 5.46 -25.37 -25.56
CA LYS A 626 5.49 -26.16 -26.78
C LYS A 626 6.85 -26.06 -27.47
N VAL A 627 7.34 -24.83 -27.64
CA VAL A 627 8.66 -24.54 -28.23
C VAL A 627 9.79 -25.19 -27.41
N LEU A 628 9.72 -25.15 -26.08
CA LEU A 628 10.72 -25.74 -25.18
C LEU A 628 10.83 -27.27 -25.26
N TYR A 629 9.70 -27.98 -25.45
CA TYR A 629 9.67 -29.44 -25.28
C TYR A 629 9.37 -30.26 -26.53
N PHE A 630 8.61 -29.69 -27.48
CA PHE A 630 8.00 -30.44 -28.58
C PHE A 630 8.50 -29.99 -29.96
N GLU A 631 9.26 -28.90 -30.06
CA GLU A 631 9.90 -28.53 -31.33
C GLU A 631 11.18 -29.35 -31.54
N ASN A 632 11.18 -30.15 -32.60
CA ASN A 632 12.33 -30.95 -32.99
C ASN A 632 13.20 -30.14 -33.97
N ALA A 633 14.09 -29.30 -33.45
CA ALA A 633 15.11 -28.64 -34.27
C ALA A 633 16.40 -29.46 -34.27
N ARG A 634 16.99 -29.71 -35.46
CA ARG A 634 18.28 -30.41 -35.61
C ARG A 634 19.49 -29.49 -35.42
N VAL A 635 19.29 -28.17 -35.50
CA VAL A 635 20.32 -27.14 -35.37
C VAL A 635 19.72 -26.01 -34.54
N GLY A 636 20.43 -25.58 -33.50
CA GLY A 636 20.00 -24.52 -32.60
C GLY A 636 21.13 -24.12 -31.65
N LYS A 637 20.91 -23.08 -30.85
CA LYS A 637 21.91 -22.58 -29.91
C LYS A 637 22.01 -23.52 -28.71
N LEU A 638 23.23 -23.91 -28.37
CA LEU A 638 23.51 -24.69 -27.17
C LEU A 638 23.86 -23.75 -26.01
N TYR A 639 23.31 -24.04 -24.84
CA TYR A 639 23.56 -23.28 -23.62
C TYR A 639 24.71 -23.87 -22.80
N LEU A 640 25.41 -23.02 -22.07
CA LEU A 640 26.43 -23.44 -21.11
C LEU A 640 25.79 -24.09 -19.86
N PRO A 641 26.48 -25.05 -19.21
CA PRO A 641 26.03 -25.59 -17.94
C PRO A 641 26.06 -24.50 -16.85
N ILE A 642 25.12 -24.59 -15.91
CA ILE A 642 24.96 -23.61 -14.84
C ILE A 642 25.96 -23.90 -13.70
N SER A 643 26.58 -22.87 -13.15
CA SER A 643 27.45 -22.98 -11.97
C SER A 643 26.65 -23.29 -10.69
N THR A 644 27.31 -23.85 -9.68
CA THR A 644 26.67 -24.27 -8.41
C THR A 644 25.91 -23.13 -7.72
N ASN A 645 26.48 -21.92 -7.67
CA ASN A 645 25.84 -20.76 -7.05
C ASN A 645 24.54 -20.35 -7.77
N LYS A 646 24.57 -20.33 -9.11
CA LYS A 646 23.39 -20.04 -9.93
C LYS A 646 22.30 -21.10 -9.73
N ALA A 647 22.70 -22.38 -9.67
CA ALA A 647 21.77 -23.49 -9.45
C ALA A 647 21.09 -23.40 -8.08
N LEU A 648 21.84 -23.11 -7.01
CA LEU A 648 21.32 -22.95 -5.66
C LEU A 648 20.29 -21.83 -5.59
N LEU A 649 20.58 -20.69 -6.21
CA LEU A 649 19.67 -19.54 -6.22
C LEU A 649 18.34 -19.86 -6.91
N ILE A 650 18.39 -20.45 -8.11
CA ILE A 650 17.16 -20.84 -8.82
C ILE A 650 16.41 -21.93 -8.04
N ALA A 651 17.12 -22.88 -7.41
CA ALA A 651 16.50 -23.91 -6.59
C ALA A 651 15.70 -23.29 -5.43
N ILE A 652 16.26 -22.31 -4.70
CA ILE A 652 15.54 -21.60 -3.64
C ILE A 652 14.28 -20.90 -4.17
N LEU A 653 14.41 -20.16 -5.27
CA LEU A 653 13.28 -19.41 -5.83
C LEU A 653 12.18 -20.31 -6.42
N SER A 654 12.55 -21.43 -7.04
CA SER A 654 11.58 -22.40 -7.56
C SER A 654 10.93 -23.21 -6.44
N PHE A 655 11.69 -23.54 -5.39
CA PHE A 655 11.15 -24.18 -4.19
C PHE A 655 10.16 -23.27 -3.46
N SER A 656 10.42 -21.95 -3.38
CA SER A 656 9.47 -21.02 -2.76
C SER A 656 8.13 -20.96 -3.50
N LEU A 657 8.11 -21.09 -4.83
CA LEU A 657 6.87 -21.22 -5.59
C LEU A 657 6.10 -22.50 -5.24
N ILE A 658 6.79 -23.63 -5.04
CA ILE A 658 6.13 -24.89 -4.66
C ILE A 658 5.61 -24.80 -3.22
N LEU A 659 6.40 -24.24 -2.30
CA LEU A 659 6.02 -24.09 -0.90
C LEU A 659 4.76 -23.22 -0.75
N LEU A 660 4.70 -22.11 -1.48
CA LEU A 660 3.53 -21.22 -1.47
C LEU A 660 2.26 -21.85 -2.03
N CYS A 661 2.40 -22.94 -2.80
CA CYS A 661 1.28 -23.71 -3.31
C CYS A 661 0.68 -24.60 -2.22
N LEU A 662 1.55 -25.18 -1.38
CA LEU A 662 1.15 -26.07 -0.30
C LEU A 662 0.61 -25.25 0.88
N ASP A 663 1.34 -24.22 1.29
CA ASP A 663 1.01 -23.39 2.45
C ASP A 663 0.96 -21.90 2.06
N PRO A 664 -0.17 -21.41 1.53
CA PRO A 664 -0.35 -19.99 1.20
C PRO A 664 -0.54 -19.08 2.43
N THR A 665 -0.64 -19.67 3.62
CA THR A 665 -1.10 -19.03 4.85
C THR A 665 -0.23 -17.86 5.29
N LEU A 666 1.10 -17.97 5.20
CA LEU A 666 2.02 -16.95 5.70
C LEU A 666 1.86 -15.61 4.97
N ILE A 667 1.91 -15.62 3.63
CA ILE A 667 1.77 -14.38 2.83
C ILE A 667 0.33 -13.87 2.92
N TYR A 668 -0.65 -14.77 2.94
CA TYR A 668 -2.06 -14.39 3.04
C TYR A 668 -2.38 -13.68 4.37
N LEU A 669 -1.89 -14.20 5.51
CA LEU A 669 -2.08 -13.61 6.84
C LEU A 669 -1.35 -12.28 7.00
N LEU A 670 -0.15 -12.17 6.44
CA LEU A 670 0.62 -10.92 6.44
C LEU A 670 -0.20 -9.81 5.76
N PHE A 671 -0.77 -10.05 4.58
CA PHE A 671 -1.59 -9.03 3.94
C PHE A 671 -2.98 -8.89 4.55
N TYR A 672 -3.56 -9.94 5.14
CA TYR A 672 -4.82 -9.82 5.89
C TYR A 672 -4.69 -8.81 7.03
N LYS A 673 -3.65 -8.96 7.85
CA LYS A 673 -3.36 -8.06 8.96
C LYS A 673 -3.08 -6.64 8.47
N ALA A 674 -2.33 -6.51 7.37
CA ALA A 674 -2.04 -5.21 6.76
C ALA A 674 -3.29 -4.48 6.29
N THR A 675 -4.25 -5.19 5.70
CA THR A 675 -5.47 -4.57 5.19
C THR A 675 -6.48 -4.26 6.28
N LEU A 676 -6.54 -5.03 7.37
CA LEU A 676 -7.42 -4.76 8.50
C LEU A 676 -7.00 -3.51 9.28
N LEU A 677 -5.69 -3.30 9.44
CA LEU A 677 -5.13 -2.17 10.19
C LEU A 677 -5.09 -0.86 9.37
N LEU A 678 -5.74 -0.81 8.21
CA LEU A 678 -5.89 0.43 7.42
C LEU A 678 -7.00 1.35 7.95
N ASN A 679 -7.98 0.78 8.65
CA ASN A 679 -9.13 1.52 9.18
C ASN A 679 -8.80 2.12 10.54
#